data_AF-A0A158PD34-F1
#
_entry.id   AF-A0A158PD34-F1
#
_cell.length_a   1.000
_cell.length_b   1.000
_cell.length_c   1.000
_cell.angle_alpha   90.00
_cell.angle_beta   90.00
_cell.angle_gamma   90.00
#
_symmetry.space_group_name_H-M   'P 1'
#
loop_
_entity.id
_entity.type
_entity.pdbx_description
1 polymer ?
#
loop_
_entity_poly.entity_id
_entity_poly.type
_entity_poly.pdbx_seq_one_letter_code
_entity_poly.pdbx_strand_id
1 'polypeptide(L)'
;MKKRRCDSTSFSKLIISSLGGIYATSFTIHSCATVFVANDSFAGVVVSDRIEFSNIGKLQRHNLEILQILCKHKDGEERVGEKRKKKKERDMIHSGRLTFEPYAFRNLLQSPKQLVIDKCSLPVVLPNTFTGLSHMEHLWIRNSTIDRLSTNSFYHLTHVNYLYFRDVTIGRIEQRAFGKMYSVDHLFMGGTMQVDLADGWLLAGSSVEEVLLEGVFGEIDEAFILDANVHVVTIRDSILRLQSRDEQTTTTSDTQIQLYTQPQTALQVTNVTMNALLPALLMYFSKITISNCSIKNVRPSRRLAAYPRDVVWKFSHTEIDTVDSYAFANFSVVELSFSYCKLGRIKPVSMGVGGRFHRVLFVATRISSFDESAFAKTHIRSLRISDSEIQQVPSMAFHRSTIDDLKIIDTRIDVLQKHIISESKIRTLSLEKTIVNNIDAKPFAHAEIDEIRIVGCSLIGSPASQLLIRLTPTRLHIINSTFDCDAEDCEMNSMLLNPPRHELLWTFKENSCRTPEILNSQQKTICAKPSTFQQSGLICRLSWAMADCICAEASANLSYIDASVIIVGDCEQLTVAETKPITALYLFRVAQCDVVKTPKTMKTLKVYHSNLVVHKGALTNSYFSLVSLAHTNVRKVAKHGLFNVSVDELVVKNSIMKWDPLATVRSRIQRASITESKIGTVTSWLQIIDNLRITSSVLFSAKGLSTIRNLYLSNNTVLCCCGESTDYCKTDKSMLKKCTFHFGEFVCDASTEKGSTGIPSVLIVISLTFTVISIISI
;
A
#
# COMPACT_ATOMS: atom_id res chain seq x y z
N MET A 1 -66.01 22.07 -21.92
CA MET A 1 -65.42 20.72 -22.02
C MET A 1 -64.83 20.39 -23.40
N LYS A 2 -63.61 19.84 -23.48
CA LYS A 2 -63.20 18.89 -24.54
C LYS A 2 -62.49 17.68 -23.91
N LYS A 3 -63.23 16.61 -23.63
CA LYS A 3 -62.65 15.28 -23.41
C LYS A 3 -62.02 14.83 -24.72
N ARG A 4 -60.69 14.93 -24.86
CA ARG A 4 -60.00 14.14 -25.89
C ARG A 4 -60.14 12.67 -25.49
N ARG A 5 -60.67 11.82 -26.39
CA ARG A 5 -60.68 10.36 -26.26
C ARG A 5 -59.59 9.80 -27.17
N CYS A 6 -58.92 8.72 -26.76
CA CYS A 6 -58.34 7.81 -27.74
C CYS A 6 -59.50 7.13 -28.48
N ASP A 7 -59.54 7.24 -29.81
CA ASP A 7 -60.64 6.68 -30.61
C ASP A 7 -60.76 5.16 -30.40
N SER A 8 -61.99 4.66 -30.32
CA SER A 8 -62.31 3.25 -30.07
C SER A 8 -62.11 2.34 -31.29
N THR A 9 -61.13 2.67 -32.14
CA THR A 9 -60.73 1.85 -33.29
C THR A 9 -59.39 1.17 -33.00
N SER A 10 -59.05 0.14 -33.77
CA SER A 10 -57.83 -0.67 -33.61
C SER A 10 -56.50 0.09 -33.84
N PHE A 11 -56.52 1.42 -33.93
CA PHE A 11 -55.41 2.29 -34.32
C PHE A 11 -55.36 3.57 -33.46
N SER A 12 -55.54 3.45 -32.14
CA SER A 12 -55.61 4.60 -31.23
C SER A 12 -54.27 5.36 -31.09
N LYS A 13 -54.06 6.35 -31.98
CA LYS A 13 -52.96 7.31 -31.94
C LYS A 13 -53.39 8.60 -31.23
N LEU A 14 -52.79 8.90 -30.09
CA LEU A 14 -52.92 10.18 -29.39
C LEU A 14 -51.77 11.11 -29.79
N ILE A 15 -52.09 12.35 -30.14
CA ILE A 15 -51.11 13.43 -30.34
C ILE A 15 -51.39 14.53 -29.31
N ILE A 16 -50.42 14.78 -28.44
CA ILE A 16 -50.35 15.97 -27.60
C ILE A 16 -49.49 16.97 -28.37
N SER A 17 -50.08 18.11 -28.72
CA SER A 17 -49.42 19.19 -29.47
C SER A 17 -49.23 20.45 -28.64
N SER A 18 -50.18 20.71 -27.74
CA SER A 18 -50.12 21.71 -26.68
C SER A 18 -51.29 21.45 -25.72
N LEU A 19 -51.04 21.61 -24.43
CA LEU A 19 -52.06 21.61 -23.38
C LEU A 19 -52.52 23.03 -23.02
N GLY A 20 -51.68 24.06 -23.26
CA GLY A 20 -51.94 25.44 -22.87
C GLY A 20 -51.86 25.66 -21.35
N GLY A 21 -52.45 26.75 -20.86
CA GLY A 21 -52.44 27.15 -19.45
C GLY A 21 -53.32 26.28 -18.54
N ILE A 22 -53.04 24.98 -18.45
CA ILE A 22 -53.77 24.03 -17.59
C ILE A 22 -53.12 23.95 -16.21
N TYR A 23 -53.96 23.95 -15.18
CA TYR A 23 -53.61 23.60 -13.81
C TYR A 23 -54.17 22.21 -13.51
N ALA A 24 -53.34 21.28 -13.04
CA ALA A 24 -53.77 19.92 -12.69
C ALA A 24 -53.01 19.39 -11.47
N THR A 25 -53.66 18.57 -10.66
CA THR A 25 -52.92 17.77 -9.65
C THR A 25 -52.17 16.65 -10.35
N SER A 26 -52.86 15.90 -11.20
CA SER A 26 -52.34 14.71 -11.87
C SER A 26 -52.81 14.63 -13.33
N PHE A 27 -51.93 14.17 -14.22
CA PHE A 27 -52.18 14.00 -15.65
C PHE A 27 -51.78 12.59 -16.09
N THR A 28 -52.77 11.70 -16.27
CA THR A 28 -52.54 10.29 -16.61
C THR A 28 -53.06 9.97 -18.02
N ILE A 29 -52.20 9.35 -18.84
CA ILE A 29 -52.52 8.78 -20.15
C ILE A 29 -52.24 7.29 -20.08
N HIS A 30 -53.24 6.46 -20.38
CA HIS A 30 -53.09 5.02 -20.32
C HIS A 30 -53.76 4.28 -21.47
N SER A 31 -53.31 3.06 -21.73
CA SER A 31 -53.98 2.08 -22.62
C SER A 31 -54.26 2.57 -24.05
N CYS A 32 -53.40 3.42 -24.65
CA CYS A 32 -53.49 3.77 -26.08
C CYS A 32 -52.40 3.06 -26.89
N ALA A 33 -52.66 2.79 -28.18
CA ALA A 33 -51.74 2.06 -29.03
C ALA A 33 -50.46 2.87 -29.31
N THR A 34 -50.61 4.14 -29.67
CA THR A 34 -49.48 5.05 -29.93
C THR A 34 -49.74 6.40 -29.27
N VAL A 35 -48.74 6.96 -28.60
CA VAL A 35 -48.78 8.31 -28.01
C VAL A 35 -47.59 9.10 -28.51
N PHE A 36 -47.86 10.29 -29.04
CA PHE A 36 -46.85 11.24 -29.50
C PHE A 36 -47.00 12.55 -28.72
N VAL A 37 -45.93 13.01 -28.11
CA VAL A 37 -45.86 14.27 -27.36
C VAL A 37 -44.92 15.20 -28.11
N ALA A 38 -45.47 16.28 -28.68
CA ALA A 38 -44.70 17.24 -29.46
C ALA A 38 -43.86 18.18 -28.56
N ASN A 39 -42.95 18.93 -29.17
CA ASN A 39 -42.21 20.01 -28.52
C ASN A 39 -43.15 21.01 -27.81
N ASP A 40 -42.70 21.57 -26.67
CA ASP A 40 -43.43 22.56 -25.89
C ASP A 40 -44.89 22.16 -25.51
N SER A 41 -45.23 20.85 -25.56
CA SER A 41 -46.59 20.35 -25.27
C SER A 41 -47.12 20.75 -23.90
N PHE A 42 -46.23 20.87 -22.92
CA PHE A 42 -46.52 21.27 -21.53
C PHE A 42 -46.17 22.74 -21.22
N ALA A 43 -45.85 23.57 -22.22
CA ALA A 43 -45.59 24.98 -22.01
C ALA A 43 -46.81 25.70 -21.41
N GLY A 44 -46.60 26.42 -20.30
CA GLY A 44 -47.67 27.08 -19.55
C GLY A 44 -48.45 26.18 -18.59
N VAL A 45 -48.13 24.88 -18.50
CA VAL A 45 -48.85 23.94 -17.61
C VAL A 45 -48.28 24.00 -16.18
N VAL A 46 -49.18 23.86 -15.21
CA VAL A 46 -48.90 23.60 -13.79
C VAL A 46 -49.37 22.18 -13.47
N VAL A 47 -48.44 21.27 -13.13
CA VAL A 47 -48.79 19.96 -12.56
C VAL A 47 -48.18 19.84 -11.17
N SER A 48 -48.99 19.63 -10.13
CA SER A 48 -48.49 19.67 -8.74
C SER A 48 -48.04 18.32 -8.17
N ASP A 49 -48.59 17.20 -8.66
CA ASP A 49 -48.33 15.86 -8.13
C ASP A 49 -47.71 14.93 -9.19
N ARG A 50 -48.50 14.43 -10.16
CA ARG A 50 -48.03 13.34 -11.04
C ARG A 50 -48.35 13.52 -12.53
N ILE A 51 -47.38 13.25 -13.40
CA ILE A 51 -47.60 12.93 -14.82
C ILE A 51 -47.36 11.42 -14.99
N GLU A 52 -48.25 10.72 -15.69
CA GLU A 52 -48.18 9.26 -15.84
C GLU A 52 -48.54 8.80 -17.26
N PHE A 53 -47.66 8.01 -17.87
CA PHE A 53 -47.90 7.29 -19.13
C PHE A 53 -47.86 5.79 -18.84
N SER A 54 -48.98 5.08 -19.00
CA SER A 54 -49.05 3.66 -18.66
C SER A 54 -49.63 2.75 -19.76
N ASN A 55 -49.03 1.57 -19.92
CA ASN A 55 -49.51 0.52 -20.84
C ASN A 55 -49.56 0.94 -22.33
N ILE A 56 -48.69 1.87 -22.75
CA ILE A 56 -48.66 2.40 -24.12
C ILE A 56 -47.91 1.45 -25.05
N GLY A 57 -48.56 1.04 -26.13
CA GLY A 57 -48.01 0.09 -27.09
C GLY A 57 -48.12 -1.39 -26.71
N LYS A 58 -48.67 -1.70 -25.52
CA LYS A 58 -48.82 -3.09 -25.01
C LYS A 58 -50.26 -3.64 -25.10
N LEU A 59 -51.14 -3.01 -25.88
CA LEU A 59 -52.52 -3.46 -26.08
C LEU A 59 -52.59 -4.81 -26.84
N GLN A 60 -53.07 -5.86 -26.17
CA GLN A 60 -53.49 -7.10 -26.81
C GLN A 60 -54.97 -7.05 -27.23
N ARG A 61 -55.32 -7.80 -28.29
CA ARG A 61 -56.60 -7.74 -29.03
C ARG A 61 -57.90 -8.01 -28.24
N HIS A 62 -57.86 -8.32 -26.94
CA HIS A 62 -59.05 -8.76 -26.18
C HIS A 62 -59.58 -7.78 -25.12
N ASN A 63 -58.85 -6.71 -24.78
CA ASN A 63 -59.30 -5.73 -23.77
C ASN A 63 -59.82 -4.44 -24.42
N LEU A 64 -60.90 -4.53 -25.21
CA LEU A 64 -61.44 -3.41 -26.01
C LEU A 64 -62.63 -2.68 -25.38
N GLU A 65 -62.97 -2.95 -24.12
CA GLU A 65 -64.04 -2.24 -23.41
C GLU A 65 -63.50 -1.19 -22.42
N ILE A 66 -64.00 0.05 -22.60
CA ILE A 66 -63.87 1.22 -21.70
C ILE A 66 -62.46 1.84 -21.58
N LEU A 67 -62.15 2.80 -22.48
CA LEU A 67 -61.11 3.82 -22.26
C LEU A 67 -61.71 5.10 -21.64
N GLN A 68 -61.14 5.57 -20.53
CA GLN A 68 -61.35 6.93 -20.00
C GLN A 68 -60.04 7.72 -20.00
N ILE A 69 -60.12 9.01 -20.30
CA ILE A 69 -59.04 9.98 -20.04
C ILE A 69 -59.51 10.86 -18.88
N LEU A 70 -58.72 10.89 -17.80
CA LEU A 70 -59.15 11.40 -16.49
C LEU A 70 -58.41 12.71 -16.15
N CYS A 71 -58.77 13.78 -16.85
CA CYS A 71 -58.41 15.15 -16.45
C CYS A 71 -59.50 15.71 -15.51
N LYS A 72 -59.13 16.06 -14.27
CA LYS A 72 -60.00 16.82 -13.36
C LYS A 72 -59.77 18.32 -13.54
N HIS A 73 -60.65 19.01 -14.30
CA HIS A 73 -60.68 20.48 -14.32
C HIS A 73 -62.08 21.05 -14.60
N LYS A 74 -62.35 22.26 -14.10
CA LYS A 74 -63.58 23.04 -14.30
C LYS A 74 -63.64 23.68 -15.72
N ASP A 75 -64.84 24.13 -16.08
CA ASP A 75 -65.34 24.32 -17.45
C ASP A 75 -64.83 25.52 -18.28
N GLY A 76 -65.17 25.45 -19.57
CA GLY A 76 -64.93 26.39 -20.66
C GLY A 76 -65.18 25.70 -22.01
N GLU A 77 -65.88 26.35 -22.95
CA GLU A 77 -66.24 25.80 -24.28
C GLU A 77 -65.63 26.60 -25.43
N GLU A 78 -65.32 25.93 -26.56
CA GLU A 78 -65.74 26.37 -27.91
C GLU A 78 -65.41 25.33 -29.02
N ARG A 79 -66.12 25.42 -30.16
CA ARG A 79 -66.09 24.45 -31.28
C ARG A 79 -65.71 25.09 -32.63
N VAL A 80 -64.60 24.62 -33.21
CA VAL A 80 -64.29 24.48 -34.67
C VAL A 80 -63.37 23.23 -34.77
N GLY A 81 -63.30 22.42 -35.83
CA GLY A 81 -64.02 22.32 -37.11
C GLY A 81 -63.83 20.90 -37.69
N GLU A 82 -63.90 20.67 -39.01
CA GLU A 82 -63.66 19.32 -39.59
C GLU A 82 -62.97 19.30 -40.99
N LYS A 83 -62.34 18.15 -41.28
CA LYS A 83 -62.21 17.43 -42.58
C LYS A 83 -60.91 17.47 -43.45
N ARG A 84 -60.45 16.22 -43.67
CA ARG A 84 -59.86 15.59 -44.89
C ARG A 84 -58.37 15.78 -45.23
N LYS A 85 -57.63 14.65 -45.16
CA LYS A 85 -57.20 13.88 -46.37
C LYS A 85 -56.73 12.44 -46.01
N LYS A 86 -57.57 11.43 -46.28
CA LYS A 86 -57.17 10.01 -46.31
C LYS A 86 -56.58 9.68 -47.69
N LYS A 87 -55.26 9.40 -47.82
CA LYS A 87 -54.67 8.53 -48.88
C LYS A 87 -53.15 8.24 -48.71
N LYS A 88 -52.70 7.60 -47.63
CA LYS A 88 -51.37 6.93 -47.57
C LYS A 88 -51.22 5.96 -46.38
N GLU A 89 -52.21 5.09 -46.18
CA GLU A 89 -52.33 4.28 -44.95
C GLU A 89 -52.65 2.81 -45.24
N ARG A 90 -51.81 2.20 -46.07
CA ARG A 90 -51.51 0.77 -46.13
C ARG A 90 -49.98 0.68 -46.23
N ASP A 91 -49.39 -0.36 -45.62
CA ASP A 91 -47.94 -0.64 -45.55
C ASP A 91 -47.15 -0.09 -44.33
N MET A 92 -47.78 -0.05 -43.14
CA MET A 92 -46.99 -0.07 -41.89
C MET A 92 -47.67 -0.93 -40.81
N ILE A 93 -47.25 -2.18 -40.70
CA ILE A 93 -47.79 -3.14 -39.74
C ILE A 93 -47.15 -2.93 -38.35
N HIS A 94 -47.90 -2.27 -37.48
CA HIS A 94 -48.09 -2.58 -36.06
C HIS A 94 -46.86 -2.75 -35.15
N SER A 95 -46.35 -1.64 -34.61
CA SER A 95 -45.77 -1.58 -33.26
C SER A 95 -46.25 -0.31 -32.56
N GLY A 96 -47.04 -0.45 -31.49
CA GLY A 96 -47.53 0.69 -30.71
C GLY A 96 -46.42 1.30 -29.85
N ARG A 97 -46.32 2.64 -29.80
CA ARG A 97 -45.13 3.35 -29.31
C ARG A 97 -45.46 4.62 -28.54
N LEU A 98 -44.68 4.93 -27.50
CA LEU A 98 -44.63 6.22 -26.83
C LEU A 98 -43.42 7.00 -27.35
N THR A 99 -43.63 8.22 -27.84
CA THR A 99 -42.55 9.08 -28.36
C THR A 99 -42.72 10.50 -27.86
N PHE A 100 -41.61 11.09 -27.40
CA PHE A 100 -41.51 12.49 -27.02
C PHE A 100 -40.56 13.18 -28.00
N GLU A 101 -40.93 14.34 -28.51
CA GLU A 101 -39.99 15.25 -29.17
C GLU A 101 -39.06 15.92 -28.15
N PRO A 102 -37.92 16.48 -28.58
CA PRO A 102 -37.11 17.38 -27.76
C PRO A 102 -37.95 18.49 -27.14
N TYR A 103 -37.62 18.88 -25.91
CA TYR A 103 -38.25 20.01 -25.21
C TYR A 103 -39.77 19.85 -24.96
N ALA A 104 -40.32 18.63 -24.93
CA ALA A 104 -41.73 18.38 -24.66
C ALA A 104 -42.25 19.00 -23.35
N PHE A 105 -41.37 19.09 -22.33
CA PHE A 105 -41.65 19.63 -21.00
C PHE A 105 -41.10 21.05 -20.75
N ARG A 106 -40.63 21.73 -21.81
CA ARG A 106 -40.05 23.08 -21.70
C ARG A 106 -41.14 24.09 -21.33
N ASN A 107 -40.75 25.11 -20.56
CA ASN A 107 -41.63 26.20 -20.11
C ASN A 107 -42.85 25.75 -19.28
N LEU A 108 -42.74 24.61 -18.56
CA LEU A 108 -43.62 24.29 -17.43
C LEU A 108 -43.57 25.43 -16.39
N LEU A 109 -44.73 25.84 -15.89
CA LEU A 109 -44.82 26.81 -14.79
C LEU A 109 -44.60 26.15 -13.42
N GLN A 110 -44.94 24.87 -13.30
CA GLN A 110 -44.62 24.02 -12.15
C GLN A 110 -44.42 22.58 -12.62
N SER A 111 -43.27 22.00 -12.29
CA SER A 111 -42.99 20.59 -12.51
C SER A 111 -43.74 19.68 -11.53
N PRO A 112 -44.17 18.48 -11.95
CA PRO A 112 -44.78 17.51 -11.04
C PRO A 112 -43.75 16.96 -10.06
N LYS A 113 -44.20 16.54 -8.86
CA LYS A 113 -43.39 15.72 -7.96
C LYS A 113 -42.95 14.42 -8.63
N GLN A 114 -43.80 13.83 -9.46
CA GLN A 114 -43.61 12.51 -10.05
C GLN A 114 -43.86 12.49 -11.56
N LEU A 115 -42.93 11.90 -12.34
CA LEU A 115 -43.17 11.47 -13.72
C LEU A 115 -43.02 9.95 -13.80
N VAL A 116 -44.06 9.25 -14.25
CA VAL A 116 -44.09 7.79 -14.32
C VAL A 116 -44.32 7.32 -15.75
N ILE A 117 -43.45 6.45 -16.24
CA ILE A 117 -43.57 5.74 -17.52
C ILE A 117 -43.58 4.24 -17.21
N ASP A 118 -44.75 3.60 -17.27
CA ASP A 118 -44.96 2.22 -16.84
C ASP A 118 -45.50 1.35 -17.99
N LYS A 119 -44.92 0.17 -18.23
CA LYS A 119 -45.41 -0.77 -19.26
C LYS A 119 -45.51 -0.12 -20.66
N CYS A 120 -44.56 0.75 -21.01
CA CYS A 120 -44.51 1.44 -22.30
C CYS A 120 -43.47 0.80 -23.25
N SER A 121 -43.61 1.08 -24.55
CA SER A 121 -42.57 0.81 -25.56
C SER A 121 -42.11 2.13 -26.19
N LEU A 122 -40.83 2.48 -26.00
CA LEU A 122 -40.23 3.72 -26.48
C LEU A 122 -39.21 3.38 -27.58
N PRO A 123 -39.43 3.78 -28.85
CA PRO A 123 -38.48 3.53 -29.93
C PRO A 123 -37.21 4.39 -29.81
N VAL A 124 -37.31 5.52 -29.12
CA VAL A 124 -36.21 6.44 -28.87
C VAL A 124 -36.61 7.39 -27.73
N VAL A 125 -35.67 7.69 -26.84
CA VAL A 125 -35.67 8.95 -26.09
C VAL A 125 -34.72 9.89 -26.82
N LEU A 126 -35.22 11.08 -27.21
CA LEU A 126 -34.49 12.03 -28.03
C LEU A 126 -33.68 13.00 -27.15
N PRO A 127 -32.66 13.68 -27.72
CA PRO A 127 -31.90 14.68 -26.99
C PRO A 127 -32.83 15.76 -26.41
N ASN A 128 -32.59 16.17 -25.16
CA ASN A 128 -33.37 17.20 -24.46
C ASN A 128 -34.87 16.87 -24.26
N THR A 129 -35.28 15.60 -24.32
CA THR A 129 -36.71 15.20 -24.12
C THR A 129 -37.26 15.71 -22.78
N PHE A 130 -36.51 15.57 -21.70
CA PHE A 130 -36.95 15.88 -20.33
C PHE A 130 -36.58 17.31 -19.87
N THR A 131 -35.99 18.14 -20.73
CA THR A 131 -35.59 19.50 -20.38
C THR A 131 -36.80 20.36 -20.01
N GLY A 132 -36.71 21.05 -18.86
CA GLY A 132 -37.80 21.84 -18.26
C GLY A 132 -38.39 21.18 -17.01
N LEU A 133 -38.19 19.88 -16.82
CA LEU A 133 -38.46 19.20 -15.57
C LEU A 133 -37.40 19.56 -14.52
N SER A 134 -37.84 20.00 -13.34
CA SER A 134 -36.96 20.27 -12.19
C SER A 134 -37.67 20.13 -10.85
N HIS A 135 -36.91 20.04 -9.76
CA HIS A 135 -37.44 19.95 -8.38
C HIS A 135 -38.42 18.79 -8.20
N MET A 136 -38.06 17.62 -8.72
CA MET A 136 -38.90 16.42 -8.73
C MET A 136 -38.48 15.43 -7.65
N GLU A 137 -39.45 14.81 -6.99
CA GLU A 137 -39.19 13.69 -6.08
C GLU A 137 -38.81 12.43 -6.89
N HIS A 138 -39.52 12.15 -7.98
CA HIS A 138 -39.41 10.87 -8.69
C HIS A 138 -39.59 10.98 -10.22
N LEU A 139 -38.62 10.49 -10.98
CA LEU A 139 -38.76 10.14 -12.39
C LEU A 139 -38.60 8.62 -12.53
N TRP A 140 -39.70 7.91 -12.77
CA TRP A 140 -39.74 6.45 -12.82
C TRP A 140 -40.00 5.95 -14.24
N ILE A 141 -39.12 5.10 -14.76
CA ILE A 141 -39.35 4.33 -15.98
C ILE A 141 -39.32 2.85 -15.62
N ARG A 142 -40.44 2.14 -15.73
CA ARG A 142 -40.56 0.75 -15.26
C ARG A 142 -41.31 -0.17 -16.20
N ASN A 143 -41.01 -1.47 -16.16
CA ASN A 143 -41.65 -2.53 -16.97
C ASN A 143 -41.65 -2.24 -18.48
N SER A 144 -40.69 -1.47 -19.00
CA SER A 144 -40.76 -0.81 -20.31
C SER A 144 -39.62 -1.25 -21.23
N THR A 145 -39.79 -1.08 -22.54
CA THR A 145 -38.71 -1.27 -23.53
C THR A 145 -38.27 0.08 -24.09
N ILE A 146 -36.97 0.28 -24.25
CA ILE A 146 -36.40 1.49 -24.86
C ILE A 146 -35.42 1.05 -25.95
N ASP A 147 -35.77 1.16 -27.22
CA ASP A 147 -34.89 0.69 -28.30
C ASP A 147 -33.57 1.51 -28.32
N ARG A 148 -33.64 2.82 -28.01
CA ARG A 148 -32.45 3.69 -27.91
C ARG A 148 -32.62 4.88 -26.94
N LEU A 149 -31.67 5.07 -26.04
CA LEU A 149 -31.43 6.34 -25.35
C LEU A 149 -30.41 7.15 -26.17
N SER A 150 -30.83 8.28 -26.74
CA SER A 150 -29.94 9.16 -27.50
C SER A 150 -28.96 9.90 -26.60
N THR A 151 -27.85 10.34 -27.16
CA THR A 151 -26.94 11.35 -26.61
C THR A 151 -27.75 12.53 -26.04
N ASN A 152 -27.45 12.96 -24.80
CA ASN A 152 -28.13 14.07 -24.12
C ASN A 152 -29.66 13.86 -23.91
N SER A 153 -30.14 12.61 -23.76
CA SER A 153 -31.57 12.32 -23.48
C SER A 153 -32.11 13.02 -22.23
N PHE A 154 -31.32 13.02 -21.14
CA PHE A 154 -31.68 13.60 -19.83
C PHE A 154 -31.02 14.97 -19.57
N TYR A 155 -30.55 15.64 -20.63
CA TYR A 155 -29.83 16.91 -20.55
C TYR A 155 -30.66 18.01 -19.87
N HIS A 156 -30.00 18.79 -18.99
CA HIS A 156 -30.64 19.84 -18.18
C HIS A 156 -31.76 19.35 -17.25
N LEU A 157 -31.82 18.05 -16.91
CA LEU A 157 -32.59 17.59 -15.75
C LEU A 157 -31.92 18.15 -14.47
N THR A 158 -32.70 18.84 -13.62
CA THR A 158 -32.14 19.54 -12.44
C THR A 158 -32.94 19.33 -11.16
N HIS A 159 -32.25 19.15 -10.03
CA HIS A 159 -32.88 18.92 -8.71
C HIS A 159 -33.90 17.76 -8.75
N VAL A 160 -33.42 16.52 -8.91
CA VAL A 160 -34.28 15.33 -8.94
C VAL A 160 -33.80 14.33 -7.91
N ASN A 161 -34.65 14.01 -6.92
CA ASN A 161 -34.25 13.12 -5.83
C ASN A 161 -34.03 11.68 -6.34
N TYR A 162 -34.95 11.14 -7.14
CA TYR A 162 -34.82 9.78 -7.68
C TYR A 162 -35.09 9.70 -9.19
N LEU A 163 -34.05 9.36 -9.97
CA LEU A 163 -34.18 8.87 -11.34
C LEU A 163 -34.08 7.35 -11.32
N TYR A 164 -35.20 6.66 -11.55
CA TYR A 164 -35.36 5.22 -11.30
C TYR A 164 -35.75 4.46 -12.57
N PHE A 165 -34.92 3.51 -12.96
CA PHE A 165 -35.22 2.51 -13.99
C PHE A 165 -35.46 1.16 -13.31
N ARG A 166 -36.55 0.48 -13.64
CA ARG A 166 -36.82 -0.86 -13.09
C ARG A 166 -37.48 -1.82 -14.05
N ASP A 167 -36.92 -3.02 -14.18
CA ASP A 167 -37.44 -4.06 -15.06
C ASP A 167 -37.57 -3.50 -16.51
N VAL A 168 -36.48 -2.91 -17.02
CA VAL A 168 -36.39 -2.23 -18.33
C VAL A 168 -35.40 -2.94 -19.24
N THR A 169 -35.80 -3.15 -20.50
CA THR A 169 -34.90 -3.58 -21.58
C THR A 169 -34.49 -2.36 -22.41
N ILE A 170 -33.19 -2.13 -22.59
CA ILE A 170 -32.64 -1.05 -23.40
C ILE A 170 -31.78 -1.62 -24.53
N GLY A 171 -32.06 -1.25 -25.78
CA GLY A 171 -31.29 -1.68 -26.94
C GLY A 171 -29.91 -1.00 -26.98
N ARG A 172 -29.87 0.32 -27.16
CA ARG A 172 -28.62 1.11 -27.08
C ARG A 172 -28.73 2.28 -26.10
N ILE A 173 -27.73 2.45 -25.23
CA ILE A 173 -27.46 3.69 -24.50
C ILE A 173 -26.28 4.38 -25.20
N GLU A 174 -26.53 5.52 -25.84
CA GLU A 174 -25.48 6.31 -26.48
C GLU A 174 -24.58 7.04 -25.47
N GLN A 175 -23.39 7.45 -25.93
CA GLN A 175 -22.47 8.30 -25.18
C GLN A 175 -23.22 9.53 -24.63
N ARG A 176 -22.98 9.89 -23.36
CA ARG A 176 -23.63 11.03 -22.69
C ARG A 176 -25.18 10.99 -22.70
N ALA A 177 -25.82 9.83 -22.81
CA ALA A 177 -27.29 9.74 -22.68
C ALA A 177 -27.83 10.36 -21.37
N PHE A 178 -27.06 10.22 -20.28
CA PHE A 178 -27.28 10.80 -18.96
C PHE A 178 -26.30 11.95 -18.64
N GLY A 179 -25.74 12.59 -19.67
CA GLY A 179 -24.76 13.66 -19.52
C GLY A 179 -25.41 15.01 -19.17
N LYS A 180 -24.69 15.83 -18.38
CA LYS A 180 -25.12 17.16 -17.90
C LYS A 180 -26.51 17.16 -17.24
N MET A 181 -26.72 16.21 -16.32
CA MET A 181 -27.75 16.28 -15.27
C MET A 181 -27.14 17.00 -14.06
N TYR A 182 -27.87 17.97 -13.47
CA TYR A 182 -27.34 18.81 -12.40
C TYR A 182 -28.13 18.63 -11.11
N SER A 183 -27.50 18.10 -10.06
CA SER A 183 -28.17 17.75 -8.78
C SER A 183 -29.24 16.67 -8.98
N VAL A 184 -28.80 15.45 -9.25
CA VAL A 184 -29.63 14.24 -9.09
C VAL A 184 -29.14 13.52 -7.84
N ASP A 185 -30.00 13.26 -6.86
CA ASP A 185 -29.54 12.63 -5.62
C ASP A 185 -29.27 11.14 -5.91
N HIS A 186 -30.26 10.41 -6.42
CA HIS A 186 -30.15 8.98 -6.69
C HIS A 186 -30.47 8.62 -8.15
N LEU A 187 -29.51 8.02 -8.87
CA LEU A 187 -29.72 7.35 -10.15
C LEU A 187 -29.69 5.83 -9.94
N PHE A 188 -30.86 5.20 -9.96
CA PHE A 188 -31.00 3.78 -9.68
C PHE A 188 -31.50 3.03 -10.92
N MET A 189 -30.83 1.94 -11.28
CA MET A 189 -31.24 0.98 -12.31
C MET A 189 -31.30 -0.40 -11.67
N GLY A 190 -32.50 -0.99 -11.55
CA GLY A 190 -32.74 -2.18 -10.72
C GLY A 190 -33.73 -3.19 -11.30
N GLY A 191 -33.83 -4.36 -10.66
CA GLY A 191 -34.68 -5.46 -11.16
C GLY A 191 -34.05 -6.14 -12.37
N THR A 192 -34.85 -6.66 -13.31
CA THR A 192 -34.30 -7.29 -14.53
C THR A 192 -33.94 -6.22 -15.57
N MET A 193 -32.72 -5.68 -15.49
CA MET A 193 -32.20 -4.67 -16.41
C MET A 193 -31.38 -5.34 -17.52
N GLN A 194 -31.92 -5.41 -18.74
CA GLN A 194 -31.17 -5.85 -19.92
C GLN A 194 -30.70 -4.64 -20.72
N VAL A 195 -29.41 -4.57 -21.04
CA VAL A 195 -28.82 -3.53 -21.88
C VAL A 195 -28.03 -4.21 -23.00
N ASP A 196 -28.55 -4.22 -24.23
CA ASP A 196 -27.85 -4.91 -25.33
C ASP A 196 -26.52 -4.22 -25.66
N LEU A 197 -26.48 -2.88 -25.55
CA LEU A 197 -25.30 -2.06 -25.70
C LEU A 197 -25.37 -0.75 -24.88
N ALA A 198 -24.29 -0.43 -24.15
CA ALA A 198 -24.03 0.92 -23.66
C ALA A 198 -22.63 1.43 -24.07
N ASP A 199 -22.57 2.66 -24.56
CA ASP A 199 -21.32 3.35 -24.93
C ASP A 199 -20.64 4.00 -23.70
N GLY A 200 -19.47 4.60 -23.89
CA GLY A 200 -18.70 5.21 -22.79
C GLY A 200 -19.26 6.57 -22.33
N TRP A 201 -18.74 7.10 -21.21
CA TRP A 201 -19.06 8.45 -20.71
C TRP A 201 -20.56 8.73 -20.59
N LEU A 202 -21.34 7.76 -20.09
CA LEU A 202 -22.81 7.86 -20.01
C LEU A 202 -23.26 9.05 -19.17
N LEU A 203 -22.51 9.34 -18.10
CA LEU A 203 -22.77 10.36 -17.08
C LEU A 203 -21.85 11.59 -17.19
N ALA A 204 -21.14 11.77 -18.30
CA ALA A 204 -20.13 12.81 -18.41
C ALA A 204 -20.71 14.24 -18.27
N GLY A 205 -20.06 15.05 -17.43
CA GLY A 205 -20.50 16.39 -17.05
C GLY A 205 -21.72 16.42 -16.11
N SER A 206 -22.17 15.29 -15.56
CA SER A 206 -23.26 15.21 -14.58
C SER A 206 -22.77 15.23 -13.14
N SER A 207 -23.63 15.69 -12.23
CA SER A 207 -23.42 15.61 -10.78
C SER A 207 -24.53 14.78 -10.15
N VAL A 208 -24.16 13.62 -9.59
CA VAL A 208 -25.05 12.65 -8.96
C VAL A 208 -24.54 12.31 -7.56
N GLU A 209 -25.38 12.18 -6.53
CA GLU A 209 -24.90 11.74 -5.21
C GLU A 209 -24.61 10.23 -5.22
N GLU A 210 -25.60 9.42 -5.57
CA GLU A 210 -25.50 7.96 -5.62
C GLU A 210 -25.94 7.38 -6.98
N VAL A 211 -25.14 6.45 -7.52
CA VAL A 211 -25.53 5.61 -8.65
C VAL A 211 -25.61 4.15 -8.19
N LEU A 212 -26.78 3.51 -8.36
CA LEU A 212 -26.99 2.08 -8.10
C LEU A 212 -27.31 1.34 -9.39
N LEU A 213 -26.52 0.31 -9.70
CA LEU A 213 -26.78 -0.66 -10.76
C LEU A 213 -27.01 -2.03 -10.12
N GLU A 214 -28.23 -2.55 -10.23
CA GLU A 214 -28.67 -3.81 -9.64
C GLU A 214 -29.35 -4.68 -10.71
N GLY A 215 -28.99 -5.96 -10.80
CA GLY A 215 -29.61 -6.88 -11.77
C GLY A 215 -29.33 -6.54 -13.24
N VAL A 216 -28.22 -5.84 -13.53
CA VAL A 216 -27.85 -5.42 -14.89
C VAL A 216 -27.14 -6.55 -15.64
N PHE A 217 -27.66 -6.91 -16.80
CA PHE A 217 -27.04 -7.80 -17.77
C PHE A 217 -26.83 -7.06 -19.10
N GLY A 218 -25.59 -7.00 -19.60
CA GLY A 218 -25.34 -6.29 -20.85
C GLY A 218 -23.88 -6.14 -21.31
N GLU A 219 -23.71 -5.62 -22.52
CA GLU A 219 -22.41 -5.13 -23.03
C GLU A 219 -22.27 -3.63 -22.76
N ILE A 220 -21.23 -3.24 -22.03
CA ILE A 220 -21.02 -1.86 -21.56
C ILE A 220 -19.59 -1.43 -21.90
N ASP A 221 -19.39 -0.19 -22.35
CA ASP A 221 -18.04 0.35 -22.54
C ASP A 221 -17.29 0.48 -21.22
N GLU A 222 -15.99 0.18 -21.21
CA GLU A 222 -15.14 0.21 -20.02
C GLU A 222 -15.06 1.58 -19.32
N ALA A 223 -15.46 2.67 -20.00
CA ALA A 223 -15.45 4.03 -19.48
C ALA A 223 -16.85 4.64 -19.23
N PHE A 224 -17.90 3.83 -19.07
CA PHE A 224 -19.27 4.28 -18.87
C PHE A 224 -19.48 5.32 -17.73
N ILE A 225 -18.63 5.29 -16.69
CA ILE A 225 -18.66 6.19 -15.51
C ILE A 225 -17.55 7.26 -15.49
N LEU A 226 -16.76 7.43 -16.56
CA LEU A 226 -15.77 8.52 -16.62
C LEU A 226 -16.44 9.90 -16.76
N ASP A 227 -15.73 10.93 -16.25
CA ASP A 227 -16.11 12.36 -16.34
C ASP A 227 -17.43 12.71 -15.61
N ALA A 228 -17.83 11.89 -14.62
CA ALA A 228 -19.00 12.12 -13.79
C ALA A 228 -18.61 12.50 -12.35
N ASN A 229 -19.24 13.53 -11.79
CA ASN A 229 -19.09 13.86 -10.37
C ASN A 229 -20.05 12.99 -9.55
N VAL A 230 -19.56 11.88 -9.01
CA VAL A 230 -20.37 10.91 -8.23
C VAL A 230 -19.71 10.61 -6.90
N HIS A 231 -20.47 10.68 -5.79
CA HIS A 231 -19.95 10.36 -4.46
C HIS A 231 -19.86 8.84 -4.26
N VAL A 232 -20.95 8.11 -4.53
CA VAL A 232 -20.98 6.65 -4.38
C VAL A 232 -21.52 5.98 -5.64
N VAL A 233 -20.78 4.99 -6.15
CA VAL A 233 -21.27 4.06 -7.17
C VAL A 233 -21.37 2.66 -6.56
N THR A 234 -22.54 2.05 -6.64
CA THR A 234 -22.82 0.69 -6.18
C THR A 234 -23.24 -0.15 -7.39
N ILE A 235 -22.57 -1.28 -7.61
CA ILE A 235 -22.91 -2.25 -8.65
C ILE A 235 -23.12 -3.60 -7.96
N ARG A 236 -24.34 -4.16 -8.03
CA ARG A 236 -24.62 -5.46 -7.43
C ARG A 236 -25.43 -6.41 -8.29
N ASP A 237 -25.29 -7.70 -8.01
CA ASP A 237 -26.14 -8.77 -8.56
C ASP A 237 -26.22 -8.73 -10.11
N SER A 238 -25.08 -8.46 -10.76
CA SER A 238 -25.01 -8.06 -12.18
C SER A 238 -24.00 -8.89 -12.99
N ILE A 239 -24.20 -8.95 -14.31
CA ILE A 239 -23.32 -9.65 -15.25
C ILE A 239 -22.90 -8.67 -16.35
N LEU A 240 -21.67 -8.15 -16.27
CA LEU A 240 -21.19 -7.05 -17.10
C LEU A 240 -20.15 -7.54 -18.12
N ARG A 241 -20.41 -7.30 -19.41
CA ARG A 241 -19.46 -7.55 -20.49
C ARG A 241 -18.80 -6.24 -20.92
N LEU A 242 -17.73 -5.86 -20.20
CA LEU A 242 -16.95 -4.66 -20.47
C LEU A 242 -16.12 -4.78 -21.75
N GLN A 243 -16.24 -3.78 -22.63
CA GLN A 243 -15.48 -3.71 -23.89
C GLN A 243 -14.87 -2.31 -24.07
N SER A 244 -13.79 -2.18 -24.84
CA SER A 244 -13.27 -0.87 -25.26
C SER A 244 -13.90 -0.49 -26.59
N ARG A 245 -14.72 0.54 -26.62
CA ARG A 245 -15.32 1.11 -27.83
C ARG A 245 -14.63 2.43 -28.14
N ASP A 246 -13.44 2.29 -28.72
CA ASP A 246 -12.67 3.40 -29.28
C ASP A 246 -13.35 3.86 -30.58
N GLU A 247 -14.46 4.60 -30.50
CA GLU A 247 -14.98 5.31 -31.68
C GLU A 247 -13.94 6.34 -32.14
N GLN A 248 -13.62 6.32 -33.43
CA GLN A 248 -12.70 7.26 -34.07
C GLN A 248 -13.34 8.66 -34.20
N THR A 249 -13.57 9.36 -33.09
CA THR A 249 -13.83 10.80 -33.12
C THR A 249 -12.51 11.54 -33.21
N THR A 250 -12.05 11.70 -34.45
CA THR A 250 -11.15 12.78 -34.84
C THR A 250 -11.64 14.13 -34.30
N THR A 251 -10.71 15.04 -34.01
CA THR A 251 -10.95 16.44 -33.57
C THR A 251 -11.66 16.56 -32.20
N THR A 252 -10.93 16.62 -31.08
CA THR A 252 -10.14 17.80 -30.72
C THR A 252 -9.26 17.55 -29.49
N SER A 253 -7.98 17.93 -29.59
CA SER A 253 -6.97 18.06 -28.51
C SER A 253 -6.61 16.83 -27.65
N ASP A 254 -5.31 16.72 -27.35
CA ASP A 254 -4.72 15.95 -26.25
C ASP A 254 -5.22 16.43 -24.89
N THR A 255 -6.49 16.19 -24.60
CA THR A 255 -7.03 16.35 -23.26
C THR A 255 -6.58 15.15 -22.44
N GLN A 256 -5.44 15.32 -21.76
CA GLN A 256 -5.15 14.55 -20.55
C GLN A 256 -6.41 14.59 -19.68
N ILE A 257 -7.05 13.45 -19.45
CA ILE A 257 -8.22 13.40 -18.58
C ILE A 257 -7.70 13.70 -17.17
N GLN A 258 -7.92 14.92 -16.70
CA GLN A 258 -7.53 15.35 -15.37
C GLN A 258 -8.46 14.71 -14.33
N LEU A 259 -8.20 13.43 -14.07
CA LEU A 259 -8.85 12.65 -13.03
C LEU A 259 -8.35 13.13 -11.67
N TYR A 260 -8.97 14.19 -11.17
CA TYR A 260 -8.81 14.61 -9.79
C TYR A 260 -9.57 13.64 -8.88
N THR A 261 -8.86 12.99 -7.94
CA THR A 261 -9.52 12.27 -6.84
C THR A 261 -10.26 13.27 -5.96
N GLN A 262 -11.58 13.25 -6.06
CA GLN A 262 -12.47 13.87 -5.09
C GLN A 262 -12.31 13.13 -3.75
N PRO A 263 -12.09 13.81 -2.62
CA PRO A 263 -12.12 13.18 -1.31
C PRO A 263 -13.47 12.49 -1.07
N GLN A 264 -13.46 11.37 -0.35
CA GLN A 264 -14.67 10.62 0.09
C GLN A 264 -15.46 9.87 -1.01
N THR A 265 -15.00 9.82 -2.26
CA THR A 265 -15.65 9.00 -3.30
C THR A 265 -15.43 7.51 -3.11
N ALA A 266 -16.46 6.70 -3.35
CA ALA A 266 -16.43 5.24 -3.16
C ALA A 266 -17.08 4.44 -4.30
N LEU A 267 -16.45 3.32 -4.66
CA LEU A 267 -17.02 2.29 -5.53
C LEU A 267 -17.23 0.99 -4.75
N GLN A 268 -18.44 0.45 -4.82
CA GLN A 268 -18.83 -0.81 -4.21
C GLN A 268 -19.31 -1.77 -5.30
N VAL A 269 -18.70 -2.95 -5.39
CA VAL A 269 -19.07 -3.99 -6.35
C VAL A 269 -19.32 -5.29 -5.60
N THR A 270 -20.51 -5.85 -5.70
CA THR A 270 -20.94 -7.01 -4.88
C THR A 270 -21.71 -8.03 -5.72
N ASN A 271 -21.31 -9.31 -5.72
CA ASN A 271 -22.00 -10.34 -6.50
C ASN A 271 -22.08 -9.99 -8.01
N VAL A 272 -20.94 -9.60 -8.59
CA VAL A 272 -20.85 -9.23 -10.01
C VAL A 272 -19.92 -10.17 -10.76
N THR A 273 -20.37 -10.64 -11.92
CA THR A 273 -19.53 -11.35 -12.90
C THR A 273 -19.09 -10.39 -13.99
N MET A 274 -17.79 -10.29 -14.25
CA MET A 274 -17.25 -9.40 -15.30
C MET A 274 -16.09 -10.03 -16.08
N ASN A 275 -16.05 -9.78 -17.37
CA ASN A 275 -14.99 -10.25 -18.27
C ASN A 275 -13.68 -9.44 -18.13
N ALA A 276 -13.73 -8.24 -17.57
CA ALA A 276 -12.55 -7.40 -17.34
C ALA A 276 -12.77 -6.44 -16.16
N LEU A 277 -11.67 -6.07 -15.49
CA LEU A 277 -11.58 -4.94 -14.58
C LEU A 277 -10.39 -4.07 -14.99
N LEU A 278 -10.55 -2.75 -15.01
CA LEU A 278 -9.51 -1.81 -15.43
C LEU A 278 -9.15 -0.83 -14.31
N PRO A 279 -8.10 -1.09 -13.53
CA PRO A 279 -7.75 -0.26 -12.38
C PRO A 279 -7.57 1.23 -12.72
N ALA A 280 -7.01 1.54 -13.89
CA ALA A 280 -6.72 2.91 -14.33
C ALA A 280 -7.97 3.77 -14.54
N LEU A 281 -9.12 3.16 -14.87
CA LEU A 281 -10.38 3.90 -15.10
C LEU A 281 -11.15 4.16 -13.81
N LEU A 282 -10.78 3.50 -12.71
CA LEU A 282 -11.46 3.61 -11.41
C LEU A 282 -10.70 4.52 -10.43
N MET A 283 -9.57 5.10 -10.84
CA MET A 283 -8.68 5.85 -9.96
C MET A 283 -9.29 7.13 -9.36
N TYR A 284 -10.41 7.63 -9.89
CA TYR A 284 -11.13 8.78 -9.33
C TYR A 284 -11.85 8.46 -8.00
N PHE A 285 -12.03 7.18 -7.66
CA PHE A 285 -12.53 6.73 -6.37
C PHE A 285 -11.41 6.67 -5.32
N SER A 286 -11.63 7.29 -4.16
CA SER A 286 -10.70 7.17 -3.03
C SER A 286 -10.69 5.76 -2.41
N LYS A 287 -11.83 5.05 -2.45
CA LYS A 287 -12.02 3.72 -1.87
C LYS A 287 -12.79 2.81 -2.84
N ILE A 288 -12.23 1.65 -3.15
CA ILE A 288 -12.81 0.66 -4.04
C ILE A 288 -12.92 -0.67 -3.29
N THR A 289 -14.13 -1.19 -3.17
CA THR A 289 -14.43 -2.46 -2.50
C THR A 289 -15.16 -3.41 -3.43
N ILE A 290 -14.57 -4.58 -3.67
CA ILE A 290 -15.05 -5.61 -4.58
C ILE A 290 -15.26 -6.88 -3.75
N SER A 291 -16.46 -7.46 -3.80
CA SER A 291 -16.88 -8.56 -2.92
C SER A 291 -17.73 -9.60 -3.65
N ASN A 292 -17.49 -10.88 -3.38
CA ASN A 292 -18.26 -11.99 -3.97
C ASN A 292 -18.29 -11.95 -5.52
N CYS A 293 -17.22 -11.47 -6.16
CA CYS A 293 -17.18 -11.27 -7.61
C CYS A 293 -16.45 -12.39 -8.35
N SER A 294 -16.74 -12.53 -9.65
CA SER A 294 -15.96 -13.32 -10.59
C SER A 294 -15.43 -12.40 -11.69
N ILE A 295 -14.10 -12.27 -11.78
CA ILE A 295 -13.41 -11.34 -12.67
C ILE A 295 -12.45 -12.14 -13.55
N LYS A 296 -12.71 -12.18 -14.86
CA LYS A 296 -11.82 -12.93 -15.76
C LYS A 296 -10.40 -12.33 -15.80
N ASN A 297 -10.28 -11.06 -16.20
CA ASN A 297 -8.97 -10.39 -16.34
C ASN A 297 -8.95 -9.02 -15.64
N VAL A 298 -7.98 -8.77 -14.76
CA VAL A 298 -7.62 -7.40 -14.35
C VAL A 298 -6.56 -6.90 -15.31
N ARG A 299 -6.85 -5.87 -16.12
CA ARG A 299 -6.00 -5.47 -17.26
C ARG A 299 -5.71 -3.96 -17.32
N PRO A 300 -4.59 -3.53 -17.94
CA PRO A 300 -4.33 -2.12 -18.18
C PRO A 300 -5.41 -1.49 -19.08
N SER A 301 -5.62 -0.17 -18.93
CA SER A 301 -6.34 0.62 -19.92
C SER A 301 -5.39 1.15 -20.99
N ARG A 302 -5.93 1.38 -22.19
CA ARG A 302 -5.24 2.10 -23.27
C ARG A 302 -5.26 3.62 -23.06
N ARG A 303 -6.12 4.11 -22.16
CA ARG A 303 -6.37 5.54 -21.94
C ARG A 303 -5.41 6.07 -20.88
N LEU A 304 -4.73 7.18 -21.18
CA LEU A 304 -3.80 7.85 -20.27
C LEU A 304 -4.57 8.49 -19.10
N ALA A 305 -4.61 7.78 -17.97
CA ALA A 305 -5.14 8.29 -16.71
C ALA A 305 -4.04 9.06 -15.94
N ALA A 306 -4.41 10.20 -15.35
CA ALA A 306 -3.58 10.82 -14.31
C ALA A 306 -3.48 9.89 -13.10
N TYR A 307 -2.33 9.89 -12.40
CA TYR A 307 -2.06 8.99 -11.27
C TYR A 307 -2.33 9.71 -9.93
N PRO A 308 -3.52 9.56 -9.32
CA PRO A 308 -3.77 10.05 -7.98
C PRO A 308 -2.96 9.29 -6.94
N ARG A 309 -2.91 9.86 -5.74
CA ARG A 309 -2.27 9.28 -4.58
C ARG A 309 -3.33 8.74 -3.63
N ASP A 310 -2.93 7.75 -2.84
CA ASP A 310 -3.61 7.33 -1.62
C ASP A 310 -4.97 6.61 -1.77
N VAL A 311 -5.19 5.96 -2.93
CA VAL A 311 -6.34 5.08 -3.17
C VAL A 311 -6.25 3.80 -2.31
N VAL A 312 -7.42 3.29 -1.87
CA VAL A 312 -7.57 2.00 -1.16
C VAL A 312 -8.38 1.01 -2.00
N TRP A 313 -7.80 -0.16 -2.27
CA TRP A 313 -8.41 -1.28 -2.99
C TRP A 313 -8.59 -2.49 -2.06
N LYS A 314 -9.81 -3.00 -1.94
CA LYS A 314 -10.09 -4.23 -1.18
C LYS A 314 -10.92 -5.20 -1.99
N PHE A 315 -10.38 -6.38 -2.23
CA PHE A 315 -11.03 -7.54 -2.81
C PHE A 315 -11.35 -8.54 -1.69
N SER A 316 -12.59 -9.05 -1.67
CA SER A 316 -13.01 -10.08 -0.71
C SER A 316 -13.81 -11.18 -1.39
N HIS A 317 -13.59 -12.45 -1.05
CA HIS A 317 -14.35 -13.58 -1.59
C HIS A 317 -14.48 -13.56 -3.13
N THR A 318 -13.43 -13.10 -3.82
CA THR A 318 -13.45 -12.79 -5.25
C THR A 318 -12.50 -13.72 -6.01
N GLU A 319 -12.98 -14.25 -7.13
CA GLU A 319 -12.16 -15.02 -8.08
C GLU A 319 -11.63 -14.10 -9.18
N ILE A 320 -10.33 -14.21 -9.46
CA ILE A 320 -9.63 -13.47 -10.52
C ILE A 320 -8.78 -14.45 -11.34
N ASP A 321 -9.14 -14.74 -12.60
CA ASP A 321 -8.41 -15.75 -13.40
C ASP A 321 -6.99 -15.26 -13.72
N THR A 322 -6.85 -14.02 -14.18
CA THR A 322 -5.53 -13.40 -14.40
C THR A 322 -5.45 -11.93 -14.03
N VAL A 323 -4.30 -11.51 -13.53
CA VAL A 323 -3.89 -10.10 -13.46
C VAL A 323 -2.86 -9.90 -14.57
N ASP A 324 -3.23 -9.13 -15.60
CA ASP A 324 -2.40 -8.91 -16.78
C ASP A 324 -1.19 -8.00 -16.50
N SER A 325 -0.19 -8.10 -17.36
CA SER A 325 0.96 -7.21 -17.37
C SER A 325 0.51 -5.74 -17.42
N TYR A 326 1.17 -4.90 -16.62
CA TYR A 326 0.88 -3.47 -16.47
C TYR A 326 -0.48 -3.09 -15.87
N ALA A 327 -1.28 -4.03 -15.36
CA ALA A 327 -2.61 -3.75 -14.78
C ALA A 327 -2.61 -2.69 -13.66
N PHE A 328 -1.54 -2.62 -12.86
CA PHE A 328 -1.32 -1.63 -11.80
C PHE A 328 -0.02 -0.83 -12.00
N ALA A 329 0.48 -0.69 -13.23
CA ALA A 329 1.74 0.02 -13.49
C ALA A 329 1.65 1.53 -13.20
N ASN A 330 2.69 2.09 -12.57
CA ASN A 330 2.76 3.45 -12.05
C ASN A 330 1.73 3.80 -10.95
N PHE A 331 1.07 2.82 -10.31
CA PHE A 331 0.09 3.10 -9.26
C PHE A 331 0.76 3.56 -7.95
N SER A 332 0.09 4.46 -7.23
CA SER A 332 0.45 4.90 -5.87
C SER A 332 -0.68 4.56 -4.89
N VAL A 333 -0.65 3.35 -4.32
CA VAL A 333 -1.76 2.78 -3.54
C VAL A 333 -1.42 2.75 -2.04
N VAL A 334 -2.34 3.23 -1.19
CA VAL A 334 -2.17 3.13 0.28
C VAL A 334 -2.39 1.70 0.76
N GLU A 335 -3.37 1.01 0.20
CA GLU A 335 -3.65 -0.38 0.54
C GLU A 335 -4.24 -1.13 -0.66
N LEU A 336 -3.61 -2.23 -1.04
CA LEU A 336 -4.13 -3.23 -1.97
C LEU A 336 -4.30 -4.54 -1.19
N SER A 337 -5.55 -4.94 -0.92
CA SER A 337 -5.88 -6.10 -0.09
C SER A 337 -6.69 -7.14 -0.87
N PHE A 338 -6.30 -8.40 -0.76
CA PHE A 338 -7.05 -9.57 -1.21
C PHE A 338 -7.32 -10.47 0.00
N SER A 339 -8.59 -10.72 0.29
CA SER A 339 -9.05 -11.49 1.47
C SER A 339 -10.00 -12.60 1.05
N TYR A 340 -9.71 -13.87 1.38
CA TYR A 340 -10.53 -15.01 0.96
C TYR A 340 -10.68 -15.12 -0.57
N CYS A 341 -9.68 -14.65 -1.32
CA CYS A 341 -9.71 -14.61 -2.79
C CYS A 341 -9.11 -15.87 -3.42
N LYS A 342 -9.46 -16.10 -4.69
CA LYS A 342 -8.76 -17.04 -5.57
C LYS A 342 -8.15 -16.25 -6.72
N LEU A 343 -6.84 -16.15 -6.76
CA LEU A 343 -6.07 -15.48 -7.80
C LEU A 343 -5.37 -16.54 -8.64
N GLY A 344 -5.60 -16.54 -9.95
CA GLY A 344 -4.87 -17.40 -10.87
C GLY A 344 -3.45 -16.89 -11.12
N ARG A 345 -3.16 -16.43 -12.34
CA ARG A 345 -1.81 -15.97 -12.70
C ARG A 345 -1.69 -14.46 -12.58
N ILE A 346 -0.75 -14.02 -11.74
CA ILE A 346 -0.30 -12.63 -11.66
C ILE A 346 0.86 -12.49 -12.65
N LYS A 347 0.59 -11.95 -13.84
CA LYS A 347 1.52 -11.94 -14.98
C LYS A 347 2.73 -11.01 -14.77
N PRO A 348 3.81 -11.14 -15.56
CA PRO A 348 5.00 -10.30 -15.46
C PRO A 348 4.67 -8.81 -15.49
N VAL A 349 5.31 -8.02 -14.63
CA VAL A 349 5.19 -6.54 -14.58
C VAL A 349 3.74 -6.07 -14.37
N SER A 350 2.86 -6.90 -13.80
CA SER A 350 1.46 -6.56 -13.48
C SER A 350 1.37 -5.46 -12.41
N MET A 351 2.18 -5.53 -11.36
CA MET A 351 2.28 -4.51 -10.31
C MET A 351 3.26 -3.36 -10.68
N GLY A 352 4.07 -3.61 -11.72
CA GLY A 352 4.62 -2.58 -12.59
C GLY A 352 5.89 -1.86 -12.14
N VAL A 353 6.63 -1.41 -13.15
CA VAL A 353 7.79 -0.53 -12.98
C VAL A 353 7.32 0.78 -12.34
N GLY A 354 7.96 1.21 -11.25
CA GLY A 354 7.68 2.50 -10.60
C GLY A 354 6.45 2.53 -9.69
N GLY A 355 5.71 1.41 -9.56
CA GLY A 355 4.60 1.29 -8.61
C GLY A 355 5.05 1.50 -7.16
N ARG A 356 4.25 2.23 -6.38
CA ARG A 356 4.46 2.54 -4.96
C ARG A 356 3.29 2.05 -4.13
N PHE A 357 3.52 1.06 -3.29
CA PHE A 357 2.48 0.43 -2.48
C PHE A 357 2.82 0.57 -0.99
N HIS A 358 1.95 1.22 -0.22
CA HIS A 358 2.19 1.38 1.22
C HIS A 358 1.83 0.09 2.00
N ARG A 359 0.74 -0.59 1.63
CA ARG A 359 0.41 -1.96 2.06
C ARG A 359 -0.08 -2.80 0.88
N VAL A 360 0.47 -4.00 0.75
CA VAL A 360 -0.06 -5.09 -0.09
C VAL A 360 -0.35 -6.26 0.83
N LEU A 361 -1.60 -6.70 0.87
CA LEU A 361 -2.10 -7.71 1.81
C LEU A 361 -2.74 -8.86 1.04
N PHE A 362 -2.29 -10.09 1.31
CA PHE A 362 -2.95 -11.31 0.89
C PHE A 362 -3.31 -12.08 2.17
N VAL A 363 -4.60 -12.31 2.42
CA VAL A 363 -5.12 -12.97 3.62
C VAL A 363 -6.05 -14.09 3.19
N ALA A 364 -5.88 -15.29 3.74
CA ALA A 364 -6.73 -16.45 3.42
C ALA A 364 -6.91 -16.70 1.91
N THR A 365 -5.89 -16.39 1.10
CA THR A 365 -6.00 -16.28 -0.37
C THR A 365 -5.24 -17.40 -1.06
N ARG A 366 -5.81 -17.95 -2.13
CA ARG A 366 -5.16 -18.93 -3.00
C ARG A 366 -4.56 -18.24 -4.22
N ILE A 367 -3.29 -18.50 -4.51
CA ILE A 367 -2.53 -17.86 -5.60
C ILE A 367 -1.88 -18.95 -6.46
N SER A 368 -2.24 -19.04 -7.75
CA SER A 368 -1.64 -20.05 -8.64
C SER A 368 -0.19 -19.72 -9.02
N SER A 369 0.11 -18.46 -9.39
CA SER A 369 1.48 -18.06 -9.71
C SER A 369 1.71 -16.56 -9.59
N PHE A 370 2.86 -16.19 -9.01
CA PHE A 370 3.48 -14.87 -9.16
C PHE A 370 4.46 -14.89 -10.33
N ASP A 371 3.99 -14.85 -11.58
CA ASP A 371 4.85 -15.03 -12.78
C ASP A 371 6.11 -14.13 -12.75
N GLU A 372 7.14 -14.55 -13.50
CA GLU A 372 8.45 -13.88 -13.54
C GLU A 372 8.34 -12.35 -13.59
N SER A 373 9.02 -11.63 -12.69
CA SER A 373 8.98 -10.17 -12.63
C SER A 373 7.59 -9.54 -12.35
N ALA A 374 6.61 -10.27 -11.79
CA ALA A 374 5.29 -9.74 -11.39
C ALA A 374 5.34 -8.40 -10.63
N PHE A 375 6.26 -8.30 -9.66
CA PHE A 375 6.50 -7.10 -8.84
C PHE A 375 7.75 -6.32 -9.24
N ALA A 376 8.35 -6.55 -10.42
CA ALA A 376 9.68 -6.02 -10.71
C ALA A 376 9.74 -4.49 -10.72
N LYS A 377 10.78 -3.94 -10.06
CA LYS A 377 11.01 -2.48 -9.89
C LYS A 377 9.88 -1.75 -9.14
N THR A 378 9.21 -2.44 -8.21
CA THR A 378 8.23 -1.82 -7.29
C THR A 378 8.90 -1.30 -6.01
N HIS A 379 8.23 -0.36 -5.34
CA HIS A 379 8.56 0.07 -3.98
C HIS A 379 7.39 -0.29 -3.07
N ILE A 380 7.60 -1.19 -2.10
CA ILE A 380 6.55 -1.68 -1.21
C ILE A 380 6.96 -1.47 0.24
N ARG A 381 6.20 -0.68 1.00
CA ARG A 381 6.51 -0.50 2.43
C ARG A 381 6.15 -1.76 3.24
N SER A 382 5.01 -2.38 2.98
CA SER A 382 4.64 -3.65 3.63
C SER A 382 3.97 -4.59 2.66
N LEU A 383 4.58 -5.75 2.43
CA LEU A 383 3.99 -6.89 1.73
C LEU A 383 3.75 -8.00 2.75
N ARG A 384 2.48 -8.25 3.08
CA ARG A 384 2.08 -9.29 4.03
C ARG A 384 1.23 -10.34 3.34
N ILE A 385 1.63 -11.60 3.50
CA ILE A 385 0.90 -12.78 3.10
C ILE A 385 0.59 -13.55 4.38
N SER A 386 -0.69 -13.85 4.67
CA SER A 386 -1.06 -14.70 5.79
C SER A 386 -2.16 -15.70 5.45
N ASP A 387 -2.13 -16.86 6.12
CA ASP A 387 -3.20 -17.86 6.08
C ASP A 387 -3.47 -18.40 4.66
N SER A 388 -2.48 -18.31 3.77
CA SER A 388 -2.66 -18.40 2.31
C SER A 388 -2.02 -19.65 1.69
N GLU A 389 -2.39 -19.95 0.45
CA GLU A 389 -1.80 -21.03 -0.35
C GLU A 389 -1.21 -20.45 -1.65
N ILE A 390 0.06 -20.71 -1.92
CA ILE A 390 0.76 -20.26 -3.13
C ILE A 390 1.31 -21.49 -3.87
N GLN A 391 0.80 -21.77 -5.06
CA GLN A 391 1.25 -22.91 -5.84
C GLN A 391 2.67 -22.69 -6.40
N GLN A 392 2.99 -21.49 -6.92
CA GLN A 392 4.33 -21.20 -7.42
C GLN A 392 4.80 -19.75 -7.19
N VAL A 393 6.03 -19.62 -6.68
CA VAL A 393 6.83 -18.39 -6.70
C VAL A 393 8.03 -18.65 -7.63
N PRO A 394 7.91 -18.32 -8.93
CA PRO A 394 8.98 -18.51 -9.91
C PRO A 394 10.14 -17.52 -9.74
N SER A 395 11.22 -17.79 -10.48
CA SER A 395 12.43 -16.95 -10.51
C SER A 395 12.09 -15.49 -10.80
N MET A 396 12.86 -14.54 -10.24
CA MET A 396 12.70 -13.10 -10.45
C MET A 396 11.33 -12.48 -10.09
N ALA A 397 10.39 -13.18 -9.43
CA ALA A 397 9.04 -12.68 -9.13
C ALA A 397 9.01 -11.26 -8.52
N PHE A 398 10.00 -10.93 -7.67
CA PHE A 398 10.16 -9.64 -6.99
C PHE A 398 11.42 -8.87 -7.42
N HIS A 399 12.06 -9.22 -8.53
CA HIS A 399 13.38 -8.69 -8.95
C HIS A 399 13.48 -7.16 -9.02
N ARG A 400 14.63 -6.61 -8.58
CA ARG A 400 14.91 -5.16 -8.52
C ARG A 400 13.90 -4.33 -7.70
N SER A 401 13.23 -4.94 -6.72
CA SER A 401 12.27 -4.23 -5.88
C SER A 401 12.89 -3.68 -4.60
N THR A 402 12.23 -2.72 -3.98
CA THR A 402 12.52 -2.30 -2.60
C THR A 402 11.33 -2.68 -1.72
N ILE A 403 11.59 -3.43 -0.65
CA ILE A 403 10.53 -3.89 0.27
C ILE A 403 10.96 -3.64 1.72
N ASP A 404 10.28 -2.77 2.46
CA ASP A 404 10.68 -2.54 3.87
C ASP A 404 10.34 -3.77 4.73
N ASP A 405 9.10 -4.23 4.72
CA ASP A 405 8.67 -5.44 5.44
C ASP A 405 8.02 -6.46 4.49
N LEU A 406 8.74 -7.55 4.18
CA LEU A 406 8.20 -8.74 3.51
C LEU A 406 7.89 -9.82 4.56
N LYS A 407 6.61 -10.10 4.78
CA LYS A 407 6.15 -11.00 5.85
C LYS A 407 5.19 -12.06 5.33
N ILE A 408 5.58 -13.33 5.47
CA ILE A 408 4.77 -14.51 5.15
C ILE A 408 4.48 -15.27 6.45
N ILE A 409 3.22 -15.55 6.75
CA ILE A 409 2.75 -16.10 8.03
C ILE A 409 1.75 -17.24 7.77
N ASP A 410 1.83 -18.36 8.50
CA ASP A 410 0.79 -19.41 8.50
C ASP A 410 0.37 -19.81 7.06
N THR A 411 1.34 -19.88 6.14
CA THR A 411 1.14 -19.97 4.67
C THR A 411 1.80 -21.23 4.12
N ARG A 412 1.18 -21.84 3.09
CA ARG A 412 1.76 -22.94 2.31
C ARG A 412 2.26 -22.43 0.97
N ILE A 413 3.50 -22.78 0.61
CA ILE A 413 4.08 -22.55 -0.72
C ILE A 413 4.47 -23.90 -1.31
N ASP A 414 3.94 -24.27 -2.47
CA ASP A 414 4.28 -25.57 -3.08
C ASP A 414 5.64 -25.53 -3.79
N VAL A 415 5.92 -24.49 -4.60
CA VAL A 415 7.22 -24.32 -5.28
C VAL A 415 7.78 -22.91 -5.07
N LEU A 416 9.01 -22.83 -4.56
CA LEU A 416 9.80 -21.60 -4.37
C LEU A 416 11.09 -21.71 -5.20
N GLN A 417 11.15 -20.99 -6.33
CA GLN A 417 12.29 -21.12 -7.25
C GLN A 417 13.53 -20.34 -6.80
N LYS A 418 14.63 -20.49 -7.55
CA LYS A 418 15.87 -19.74 -7.35
C LYS A 418 15.67 -18.23 -7.62
N HIS A 419 16.44 -17.40 -6.94
CA HIS A 419 16.56 -15.96 -7.24
C HIS A 419 15.23 -15.16 -7.25
N ILE A 420 14.24 -15.48 -6.41
CA ILE A 420 12.92 -14.83 -6.40
C ILE A 420 12.97 -13.32 -6.11
N ILE A 421 13.99 -12.88 -5.36
CA ILE A 421 14.23 -11.49 -4.91
C ILE A 421 15.58 -10.94 -5.38
N SER A 422 16.12 -11.45 -6.50
CA SER A 422 17.42 -10.99 -7.03
C SER A 422 17.45 -9.48 -7.25
N GLU A 423 18.63 -8.88 -7.05
CA GLU A 423 18.90 -7.43 -7.15
C GLU A 423 17.94 -6.53 -6.33
N SER A 424 17.25 -7.10 -5.34
CA SER A 424 16.26 -6.39 -4.53
C SER A 424 16.83 -5.98 -3.17
N LYS A 425 16.29 -4.93 -2.58
CA LYS A 425 16.65 -4.44 -1.24
C LYS A 425 15.49 -4.69 -0.29
N ILE A 426 15.71 -5.49 0.76
CA ILE A 426 14.69 -5.87 1.73
C ILE A 426 15.15 -5.51 3.15
N ARG A 427 14.44 -4.64 3.86
CA ARG A 427 14.83 -4.30 5.24
C ARG A 427 14.54 -5.46 6.20
N THR A 428 13.39 -6.11 6.08
CA THR A 428 13.02 -7.28 6.89
C THR A 428 12.29 -8.34 6.05
N LEU A 429 12.87 -9.55 6.00
CA LEU A 429 12.25 -10.77 5.44
C LEU A 429 11.85 -11.69 6.59
N SER A 430 10.55 -11.95 6.77
CA SER A 430 10.02 -12.79 7.85
C SER A 430 9.15 -13.92 7.29
N LEU A 431 9.56 -15.17 7.54
CA LEU A 431 8.76 -16.38 7.38
C LEU A 431 8.34 -16.87 8.77
N GLU A 432 7.05 -17.00 9.03
CA GLU A 432 6.51 -17.49 10.31
C GLU A 432 5.51 -18.62 10.06
N LYS A 433 5.72 -19.78 10.68
CA LYS A 433 4.86 -20.98 10.56
C LYS A 433 4.54 -21.36 9.10
N THR A 434 5.48 -21.08 8.20
CA THR A 434 5.32 -21.26 6.76
C THR A 434 5.85 -22.63 6.35
N ILE A 435 5.08 -23.35 5.53
CA ILE A 435 5.50 -24.63 4.95
C ILE A 435 5.85 -24.37 3.49
N VAL A 436 7.05 -24.77 3.06
CA VAL A 436 7.48 -24.70 1.66
C VAL A 436 7.89 -26.08 1.18
N ASN A 437 7.16 -26.65 0.22
CA ASN A 437 7.26 -28.06 -0.14
C ASN A 437 8.38 -28.39 -1.13
N ASN A 438 8.78 -27.43 -1.96
CA ASN A 438 9.91 -27.57 -2.87
C ASN A 438 10.62 -26.22 -3.07
N ILE A 439 11.86 -26.14 -2.58
CA ILE A 439 12.75 -24.98 -2.70
C ILE A 439 13.88 -25.33 -3.67
N ASP A 440 13.99 -24.58 -4.76
CA ASP A 440 15.19 -24.56 -5.61
C ASP A 440 16.36 -23.93 -4.84
N ALA A 441 17.59 -24.35 -5.15
CA ALA A 441 18.78 -23.77 -4.56
C ALA A 441 18.87 -22.25 -4.82
N LYS A 442 19.31 -21.49 -3.81
CA LYS A 442 19.63 -20.04 -3.88
C LYS A 442 18.41 -19.12 -4.15
N PRO A 443 17.27 -19.25 -3.45
CA PRO A 443 16.09 -18.40 -3.68
C PRO A 443 16.35 -16.93 -3.37
N PHE A 444 17.22 -16.64 -2.40
CA PHE A 444 17.51 -15.29 -1.90
C PHE A 444 18.85 -14.70 -2.38
N ALA A 445 19.62 -15.43 -3.21
CA ALA A 445 20.91 -14.93 -3.67
C ALA A 445 20.77 -13.66 -4.52
N HIS A 446 21.79 -12.80 -4.44
CA HIS A 446 21.84 -11.47 -5.07
C HIS A 446 20.84 -10.43 -4.52
N ALA A 447 20.17 -10.70 -3.40
CA ALA A 447 19.41 -9.71 -2.65
C ALA A 447 20.26 -9.05 -1.55
N GLU A 448 20.01 -7.77 -1.28
CA GLU A 448 20.47 -7.10 -0.06
C GLU A 448 19.37 -7.22 1.00
N ILE A 449 19.62 -7.95 2.09
CA ILE A 449 18.64 -8.15 3.17
C ILE A 449 19.26 -7.75 4.51
N ASP A 450 18.65 -6.81 5.25
CA ASP A 450 19.19 -6.36 6.55
C ASP A 450 18.80 -7.27 7.71
N GLU A 451 17.59 -7.83 7.70
CA GLU A 451 17.09 -8.75 8.73
C GLU A 451 16.33 -9.92 8.11
N ILE A 452 16.67 -11.14 8.52
CA ILE A 452 15.96 -12.37 8.15
C ILE A 452 15.44 -13.05 9.42
N ARG A 453 14.17 -13.44 9.42
CA ARG A 453 13.52 -14.17 10.50
C ARG A 453 12.74 -15.37 9.95
N ILE A 454 13.08 -16.57 10.41
CA ILE A 454 12.44 -17.85 10.06
C ILE A 454 12.03 -18.51 11.38
N VAL A 455 10.73 -18.63 11.64
CA VAL A 455 10.21 -19.10 12.93
C VAL A 455 9.09 -20.11 12.73
N GLY A 456 9.20 -21.33 13.26
CA GLY A 456 8.15 -22.34 13.14
C GLY A 456 7.99 -22.93 11.73
N CYS A 457 8.96 -22.77 10.84
CA CYS A 457 8.82 -23.12 9.43
C CYS A 457 9.24 -24.57 9.12
N SER A 458 8.65 -25.16 8.08
CA SER A 458 9.15 -26.41 7.48
C SER A 458 9.53 -26.13 6.03
N LEU A 459 10.82 -26.18 5.74
CA LEU A 459 11.41 -25.85 4.45
C LEU A 459 11.99 -27.12 3.82
N ILE A 460 11.55 -27.47 2.62
CA ILE A 460 11.82 -28.73 1.93
C ILE A 460 12.30 -28.45 0.49
N GLY A 461 13.25 -29.24 -0.02
CA GLY A 461 13.70 -29.27 -1.42
C GLY A 461 15.18 -28.94 -1.62
N SER A 462 15.75 -28.05 -0.81
CA SER A 462 17.18 -27.67 -0.86
C SER A 462 17.81 -27.62 0.52
N PRO A 463 19.08 -28.05 0.68
CA PRO A 463 19.81 -27.92 1.93
C PRO A 463 19.89 -26.48 2.42
N ALA A 464 19.89 -26.29 3.75
CA ALA A 464 19.99 -24.97 4.38
C ALA A 464 21.19 -24.13 3.89
N SER A 465 22.33 -24.76 3.56
CA SER A 465 23.51 -24.09 3.00
C SER A 465 23.32 -23.53 1.60
N GLN A 466 22.40 -24.09 0.79
CA GLN A 466 21.97 -23.51 -0.49
C GLN A 466 20.86 -22.45 -0.32
N LEU A 467 20.00 -22.59 0.69
CA LEU A 467 18.95 -21.63 1.02
C LEU A 467 19.53 -20.27 1.46
N LEU A 468 20.53 -20.31 2.36
CA LEU A 468 21.12 -19.13 3.00
C LEU A 468 22.38 -18.61 2.28
N ILE A 469 22.75 -19.21 1.13
CA ILE A 469 24.04 -18.94 0.47
C ILE A 469 24.20 -17.45 0.09
N ARG A 470 25.39 -16.89 0.35
CA ARG A 470 25.76 -15.49 0.07
C ARG A 470 24.88 -14.43 0.76
N LEU A 471 24.10 -14.81 1.78
CA LEU A 471 23.38 -13.85 2.62
C LEU A 471 24.26 -13.38 3.78
N THR A 472 24.35 -12.06 3.96
CA THR A 472 25.11 -11.41 5.04
C THR A 472 24.24 -10.41 5.83
N PRO A 473 23.08 -10.82 6.35
CA PRO A 473 22.17 -9.92 7.05
C PRO A 473 22.76 -9.45 8.39
N THR A 474 22.35 -8.25 8.81
CA THR A 474 22.74 -7.69 10.11
C THR A 474 22.12 -8.49 11.27
N ARG A 475 20.89 -8.99 11.07
CA ARG A 475 20.17 -9.86 12.02
C ARG A 475 19.65 -11.12 11.32
N LEU A 476 19.83 -12.28 11.96
CA LEU A 476 19.37 -13.57 11.44
C LEU A 476 18.76 -14.39 12.58
N HIS A 477 17.47 -14.63 12.53
CA HIS A 477 16.75 -15.38 13.57
C HIS A 477 16.16 -16.64 12.95
N ILE A 478 16.69 -17.82 13.29
CA ILE A 478 16.15 -19.11 12.86
C ILE A 478 15.75 -19.93 14.09
N ILE A 479 14.45 -20.05 14.33
CA ILE A 479 13.91 -20.61 15.58
C ILE A 479 12.86 -21.67 15.27
N ASN A 480 12.92 -22.81 15.97
CA ASN A 480 11.94 -23.90 15.91
C ASN A 480 11.54 -24.26 14.46
N SER A 481 12.54 -24.37 13.57
CA SER A 481 12.31 -24.57 12.14
C SER A 481 13.03 -25.80 11.61
N THR A 482 12.40 -26.52 10.68
CA THR A 482 12.92 -27.72 10.05
C THR A 482 13.43 -27.43 8.65
N PHE A 483 14.66 -27.86 8.36
CA PHE A 483 15.30 -27.74 7.05
C PHE A 483 15.70 -29.12 6.54
N ASP A 484 15.78 -29.29 5.22
CA ASP A 484 16.59 -30.36 4.67
C ASP A 484 18.07 -30.08 4.93
N CYS A 485 18.82 -31.11 5.30
CA CYS A 485 20.24 -31.02 5.66
C CYS A 485 21.07 -32.04 4.88
N ASP A 486 22.24 -31.61 4.42
CA ASP A 486 23.24 -32.49 3.82
C ASP A 486 23.98 -33.23 4.96
N ALA A 487 24.09 -34.55 4.89
CA ALA A 487 24.73 -35.35 5.95
C ALA A 487 26.22 -35.01 6.16
N GLU A 488 26.91 -34.52 5.12
CA GLU A 488 28.35 -34.21 5.15
C GLU A 488 28.64 -32.73 5.47
N ASP A 489 27.65 -31.83 5.43
CA ASP A 489 27.82 -30.39 5.73
C ASP A 489 27.87 -30.14 7.24
N CYS A 490 28.95 -30.64 7.86
CA CYS A 490 29.25 -30.57 9.28
C CYS A 490 29.10 -29.15 9.87
N GLU A 491 29.40 -28.13 9.07
CA GLU A 491 29.47 -26.74 9.50
C GLU A 491 28.10 -26.07 9.53
N MET A 492 27.28 -26.22 8.48
CA MET A 492 25.89 -25.74 8.50
C MET A 492 25.05 -26.52 9.53
N ASN A 493 25.20 -27.84 9.60
CA ASN A 493 24.48 -28.66 10.57
C ASN A 493 24.85 -28.32 12.01
N SER A 494 26.14 -28.09 12.30
CA SER A 494 26.56 -27.59 13.61
C SER A 494 25.95 -26.22 13.91
N MET A 495 25.81 -25.33 12.93
CA MET A 495 25.21 -24.02 13.15
C MET A 495 23.70 -24.10 13.47
N LEU A 496 22.96 -24.95 12.75
CA LEU A 496 21.52 -25.13 12.95
C LEU A 496 21.20 -25.83 14.27
N LEU A 497 21.92 -26.90 14.59
CA LEU A 497 21.61 -27.82 15.69
C LEU A 497 22.38 -27.49 16.98
N ASN A 498 23.65 -27.06 16.86
CA ASN A 498 24.60 -26.86 17.97
C ASN A 498 25.28 -25.46 17.95
N PRO A 499 24.51 -24.36 17.85
CA PRO A 499 25.07 -23.01 17.69
C PRO A 499 25.93 -22.53 18.88
N PRO A 500 26.83 -21.54 18.67
CA PRO A 500 27.60 -20.91 19.74
C PRO A 500 26.69 -20.30 20.83
N ARG A 501 27.08 -20.47 22.10
CA ARG A 501 26.27 -20.08 23.28
C ARG A 501 26.42 -18.59 23.66
N HIS A 502 26.43 -17.70 22.68
CA HIS A 502 26.62 -16.25 22.88
C HIS A 502 25.34 -15.46 22.55
N GLU A 503 25.17 -14.28 23.14
CA GLU A 503 24.07 -13.36 22.82
C GLU A 503 24.38 -12.55 21.55
N LEU A 504 24.07 -13.16 20.40
CA LEU A 504 24.42 -12.67 19.07
C LEU A 504 23.19 -12.09 18.35
N LEU A 505 23.41 -11.25 17.34
CA LEU A 505 22.37 -10.82 16.38
C LEU A 505 21.95 -11.96 15.42
N TRP A 506 22.73 -13.04 15.39
CA TRP A 506 22.45 -14.26 14.66
C TRP A 506 22.08 -15.35 15.68
N THR A 507 20.80 -15.69 15.79
CA THR A 507 20.26 -16.61 16.80
C THR A 507 19.67 -17.86 16.15
N PHE A 508 20.12 -19.02 16.60
CA PHE A 508 19.64 -20.32 16.17
C PHE A 508 19.13 -21.07 17.42
N LYS A 509 17.91 -21.60 17.40
CA LYS A 509 17.31 -22.26 18.57
C LYS A 509 16.26 -23.29 18.18
N GLU A 510 16.31 -24.48 18.78
CA GLU A 510 15.27 -25.53 18.63
C GLU A 510 15.02 -25.96 17.16
N ASN A 511 16.00 -25.77 16.27
CA ASN A 511 15.87 -26.17 14.87
C ASN A 511 16.09 -27.68 14.69
N SER A 512 15.57 -28.22 13.59
CA SER A 512 15.72 -29.64 13.24
C SER A 512 16.17 -29.83 11.80
N CYS A 513 16.87 -30.94 11.56
CA CYS A 513 17.30 -31.38 10.24
C CYS A 513 16.45 -32.56 9.77
N ARG A 514 16.03 -32.52 8.51
CA ARG A 514 15.45 -33.63 7.77
C ARG A 514 16.51 -34.20 6.82
N THR A 515 16.63 -35.52 6.80
CA THR A 515 17.46 -36.29 5.87
C THR A 515 16.59 -37.06 4.87
N PRO A 516 17.04 -37.26 3.63
CA PRO A 516 16.41 -38.20 2.70
C PRO A 516 16.34 -39.63 3.29
N GLU A 517 15.24 -40.34 3.03
CA GLU A 517 15.01 -41.69 3.59
C GLU A 517 16.11 -42.71 3.26
N ILE A 518 16.81 -42.52 2.13
CA ILE A 518 17.94 -43.36 1.68
C ILE A 518 19.15 -43.28 2.64
N LEU A 519 19.33 -42.17 3.37
CA LEU A 519 20.36 -42.05 4.41
C LEU A 519 19.92 -42.67 5.74
N ASN A 520 18.61 -42.67 6.01
CA ASN A 520 18.03 -43.28 7.21
C ASN A 520 18.17 -44.82 7.16
N SER A 521 18.03 -45.44 5.98
CA SER A 521 18.25 -46.89 5.80
C SER A 521 19.72 -47.31 5.93
N GLN A 522 20.67 -46.40 5.77
CA GLN A 522 22.10 -46.63 6.01
C GLN A 522 22.56 -46.28 7.45
N GLN A 523 21.64 -45.87 8.33
CA GLN A 523 21.94 -45.37 9.69
C GLN A 523 23.02 -44.26 9.73
N LYS A 524 23.21 -43.51 8.64
CA LYS A 524 24.27 -42.51 8.56
C LYS A 524 23.88 -41.29 9.41
N THR A 525 24.60 -41.04 10.49
CA THR A 525 24.33 -39.91 11.37
C THR A 525 24.72 -38.59 10.69
N ILE A 526 23.91 -37.55 10.91
CA ILE A 526 24.19 -36.20 10.38
C ILE A 526 25.48 -35.69 11.03
N CYS A 527 26.47 -35.31 10.23
CA CYS A 527 27.65 -34.64 10.77
C CYS A 527 27.22 -33.29 11.36
N ALA A 528 27.43 -33.08 12.66
CA ALA A 528 27.16 -31.82 13.35
C ALA A 528 28.33 -31.38 14.24
N LYS A 529 29.55 -31.87 13.93
CA LYS A 529 30.80 -31.50 14.59
C LYS A 529 31.58 -30.54 13.69
N PRO A 530 31.71 -29.25 14.07
CA PRO A 530 32.36 -28.24 13.24
C PRO A 530 33.86 -28.49 13.09
N SER A 531 34.44 -27.96 12.01
CA SER A 531 35.89 -27.96 11.78
C SER A 531 36.60 -27.03 12.78
N THR A 532 37.85 -27.34 13.10
CA THR A 532 38.71 -26.51 13.97
C THR A 532 40.03 -26.25 13.29
N PHE A 533 40.48 -25.00 13.29
CA PHE A 533 41.77 -24.57 12.72
C PHE A 533 42.50 -23.62 13.67
N GLN A 534 43.82 -23.51 13.51
CA GLN A 534 44.65 -22.58 14.27
C GLN A 534 45.32 -21.59 13.30
N GLN A 535 45.23 -20.30 13.61
CA GLN A 535 45.77 -19.23 12.75
C GLN A 535 46.05 -17.97 13.58
N SER A 536 47.23 -17.37 13.41
CA SER A 536 47.58 -16.06 13.98
C SER A 536 47.36 -15.93 15.51
N GLY A 537 47.72 -16.96 16.27
CA GLY A 537 47.55 -17.03 17.73
C GLY A 537 46.14 -17.39 18.20
N LEU A 538 45.20 -17.62 17.28
CA LEU A 538 43.81 -18.03 17.57
C LEU A 538 43.60 -19.51 17.23
N ILE A 539 42.85 -20.22 18.08
CA ILE A 539 42.19 -21.48 17.73
C ILE A 539 40.72 -21.16 17.47
N CYS A 540 40.23 -21.51 16.30
CA CYS A 540 38.90 -21.16 15.81
C CYS A 540 38.10 -22.41 15.42
N ARG A 541 36.81 -22.36 15.71
CA ARG A 541 35.78 -23.34 15.35
C ARG A 541 34.87 -22.72 14.29
N LEU A 542 34.77 -23.34 13.11
CA LEU A 542 33.98 -22.80 12.00
C LEU A 542 32.58 -23.42 11.97
N SER A 543 31.54 -22.59 11.93
CA SER A 543 30.14 -23.00 11.83
C SER A 543 29.46 -22.17 10.74
N TRP A 544 29.62 -22.64 9.50
CA TRP A 544 29.23 -21.97 8.28
C TRP A 544 29.86 -20.58 8.19
N ALA A 545 29.07 -19.51 8.15
CA ALA A 545 29.58 -18.15 8.05
C ALA A 545 30.06 -17.54 9.40
N MET A 546 30.10 -18.33 10.48
CA MET A 546 30.52 -17.91 11.82
C MET A 546 31.83 -18.58 12.25
N ALA A 547 32.82 -17.81 12.68
CA ALA A 547 34.02 -18.30 13.35
C ALA A 547 33.97 -17.98 14.85
N ASP A 548 34.12 -19.00 15.69
CA ASP A 548 34.12 -18.93 17.15
C ASP A 548 35.54 -19.24 17.66
N CYS A 549 36.26 -18.22 18.12
CA CYS A 549 37.70 -18.25 18.33
C CYS A 549 38.11 -17.92 19.77
N ILE A 550 39.16 -18.60 20.24
CA ILE A 550 39.86 -18.30 21.50
C ILE A 550 41.35 -18.04 21.23
N CYS A 551 42.01 -17.26 22.07
CA CYS A 551 43.47 -17.14 22.01
C CYS A 551 44.15 -18.42 22.52
N ALA A 552 45.13 -18.91 21.76
CA ALA A 552 46.00 -20.03 22.12
C ALA A 552 47.38 -19.55 22.62
N GLU A 553 47.74 -18.33 22.28
CA GLU A 553 49.00 -17.66 22.63
C GLU A 553 48.70 -16.37 23.41
N ALA A 554 49.68 -15.85 24.15
CA ALA A 554 49.53 -14.60 24.92
C ALA A 554 49.22 -13.37 24.03
N SER A 555 49.66 -13.40 22.76
CA SER A 555 49.28 -12.40 21.76
C SER A 555 48.71 -13.06 20.51
N ALA A 556 47.60 -12.51 20.02
CA ALA A 556 46.94 -12.96 18.79
C ALA A 556 46.61 -11.79 17.86
N ASN A 557 46.47 -12.06 16.57
CA ASN A 557 46.22 -11.06 15.53
C ASN A 557 45.06 -11.47 14.61
N LEU A 558 43.95 -10.75 14.72
CA LEU A 558 42.80 -10.92 13.85
C LEU A 558 43.08 -10.24 12.50
N SER A 559 43.41 -11.04 11.48
CA SER A 559 43.79 -10.55 10.14
C SER A 559 43.33 -11.43 8.97
N TYR A 560 43.28 -12.77 9.09
CA TYR A 560 43.06 -13.66 7.93
C TYR A 560 42.01 -14.78 8.12
N ILE A 561 40.95 -14.53 8.89
CA ILE A 561 39.82 -15.46 9.06
C ILE A 561 38.78 -15.26 7.94
N ASP A 562 38.30 -16.36 7.35
CA ASP A 562 37.28 -16.35 6.29
C ASP A 562 35.88 -16.64 6.85
N ALA A 563 35.27 -15.65 7.51
CA ALA A 563 33.93 -15.75 8.08
C ALA A 563 33.21 -14.39 8.00
N SER A 564 31.87 -14.40 7.91
CA SER A 564 31.07 -13.16 7.91
C SER A 564 30.83 -12.62 9.32
N VAL A 565 30.84 -13.51 10.33
CA VAL A 565 30.70 -13.18 11.74
C VAL A 565 31.87 -13.79 12.49
N ILE A 566 32.59 -13.00 13.27
CA ILE A 566 33.71 -13.46 14.10
C ILE A 566 33.41 -13.18 15.57
N ILE A 567 33.62 -14.20 16.39
CA ILE A 567 33.61 -14.14 17.85
C ILE A 567 35.03 -14.42 18.31
N VAL A 568 35.60 -13.54 19.14
CA VAL A 568 36.92 -13.75 19.77
C VAL A 568 36.78 -13.62 21.28
N GLY A 569 37.20 -14.67 21.99
CA GLY A 569 37.18 -14.76 23.44
C GLY A 569 38.56 -14.98 24.06
N ASP A 570 38.68 -14.67 25.35
CA ASP A 570 39.70 -15.22 26.25
C ASP A 570 41.15 -14.95 25.82
N CYS A 571 41.45 -13.67 25.60
CA CYS A 571 42.74 -13.21 25.07
C CYS A 571 43.44 -12.27 26.07
N GLU A 572 44.74 -12.50 26.30
CA GLU A 572 45.58 -11.53 27.02
C GLU A 572 45.82 -10.29 26.15
N GLN A 573 46.39 -10.46 24.95
CA GLN A 573 46.53 -9.38 23.96
C GLN A 573 45.97 -9.77 22.60
N LEU A 574 45.03 -8.97 22.08
CA LEU A 574 44.43 -9.15 20.75
C LEU A 574 44.66 -7.90 19.90
N THR A 575 45.28 -8.06 18.73
CA THR A 575 45.35 -6.99 17.72
C THR A 575 44.26 -7.20 16.67
N VAL A 576 43.42 -6.19 16.43
CA VAL A 576 42.49 -6.17 15.28
C VAL A 576 43.15 -5.36 14.15
N ALA A 577 43.74 -6.07 13.21
CA ALA A 577 44.27 -5.54 11.96
C ALA A 577 43.22 -5.65 10.84
N GLU A 578 43.56 -5.20 9.63
CA GLU A 578 42.65 -5.28 8.49
C GLU A 578 42.35 -6.73 8.12
N THR A 579 41.11 -7.15 8.36
CA THR A 579 40.64 -8.51 8.09
C THR A 579 40.10 -8.66 6.67
N LYS A 580 39.84 -9.92 6.26
CA LYS A 580 38.82 -10.19 5.21
C LYS A 580 37.49 -9.48 5.54
N PRO A 581 36.63 -9.21 4.53
CA PRO A 581 35.35 -8.54 4.76
C PRO A 581 34.43 -9.32 5.71
N ILE A 582 34.18 -8.75 6.90
CA ILE A 582 33.21 -9.27 7.87
C ILE A 582 32.00 -8.34 7.97
N THR A 583 30.87 -8.87 8.44
CA THR A 583 29.65 -8.12 8.75
C THR A 583 29.56 -7.78 10.24
N ALA A 584 30.04 -8.67 11.13
CA ALA A 584 30.00 -8.46 12.58
C ALA A 584 31.23 -9.01 13.32
N LEU A 585 31.70 -8.26 14.32
CA LEU A 585 32.74 -8.67 15.27
C LEU A 585 32.21 -8.63 16.71
N TYR A 586 32.44 -9.71 17.44
CA TYR A 586 32.10 -9.87 18.85
C TYR A 586 33.36 -10.16 19.66
N LEU A 587 33.63 -9.37 20.70
CA LEU A 587 34.80 -9.51 21.57
C LEU A 587 34.36 -9.79 23.01
N PHE A 588 34.93 -10.82 23.63
CA PHE A 588 34.61 -11.25 25.00
C PHE A 588 35.88 -11.44 25.83
N ARG A 589 35.92 -10.88 27.05
CA ARG A 589 36.99 -11.16 28.05
C ARG A 589 38.42 -10.95 27.52
N VAL A 590 38.65 -9.86 26.78
CA VAL A 590 39.96 -9.52 26.23
C VAL A 590 40.70 -8.53 27.15
N ALA A 591 41.84 -8.93 27.72
CA ALA A 591 42.57 -8.15 28.71
C ALA A 591 43.22 -6.89 28.10
N GLN A 592 43.66 -6.92 26.84
CA GLN A 592 43.93 -5.75 26.00
C GLN A 592 43.62 -6.01 24.52
N CYS A 593 42.74 -5.21 23.94
CA CYS A 593 42.42 -5.23 22.51
C CYS A 593 42.89 -3.95 21.81
N ASP A 594 43.86 -4.08 20.92
CA ASP A 594 44.42 -3.02 20.10
C ASP A 594 43.75 -3.01 18.71
N VAL A 595 42.79 -2.09 18.51
CA VAL A 595 42.12 -1.90 17.22
C VAL A 595 42.97 -0.99 16.34
N VAL A 596 43.73 -1.60 15.43
CA VAL A 596 44.65 -0.92 14.51
C VAL A 596 43.94 -0.52 13.22
N LYS A 597 43.09 -1.40 12.66
CA LYS A 597 42.31 -1.12 11.46
C LYS A 597 41.12 -2.09 11.33
N THR A 598 39.94 -1.60 10.96
CA THR A 598 38.73 -2.43 10.75
C THR A 598 38.32 -2.50 9.27
N PRO A 599 37.73 -3.61 8.79
CA PRO A 599 37.16 -3.68 7.45
C PRO A 599 35.92 -2.78 7.30
N LYS A 600 35.78 -2.12 6.14
CA LYS A 600 34.69 -1.17 5.86
C LYS A 600 33.29 -1.81 5.77
N THR A 601 33.21 -3.13 5.64
CA THR A 601 31.96 -3.90 5.52
C THR A 601 31.31 -4.22 6.86
N MET A 602 32.02 -4.01 7.98
CA MET A 602 31.55 -4.37 9.31
C MET A 602 30.39 -3.45 9.74
N LYS A 603 29.17 -3.99 9.78
CA LYS A 603 27.96 -3.29 10.24
C LYS A 603 27.81 -3.33 11.77
N THR A 604 28.37 -4.32 12.45
CA THR A 604 28.19 -4.54 13.90
C THR A 604 29.52 -4.74 14.63
N LEU A 605 29.70 -4.05 15.76
CA LEU A 605 30.76 -4.32 16.73
C LEU A 605 30.15 -4.44 18.13
N LYS A 606 30.31 -5.58 18.79
CA LYS A 606 29.91 -5.75 20.21
C LYS A 606 31.11 -6.16 21.06
N VAL A 607 31.35 -5.45 22.16
CA VAL A 607 32.49 -5.67 23.07
C VAL A 607 31.98 -5.87 24.48
N TYR A 608 32.44 -6.95 25.12
CA TYR A 608 32.00 -7.40 26.43
C TYR A 608 33.21 -7.67 27.33
N HIS A 609 33.20 -7.14 28.56
CA HIS A 609 34.19 -7.45 29.61
C HIS A 609 35.66 -7.31 29.16
N SER A 610 35.98 -6.29 28.36
CA SER A 610 37.28 -6.15 27.70
C SER A 610 37.89 -4.76 27.87
N ASN A 611 39.22 -4.64 27.70
CA ASN A 611 39.89 -3.33 27.58
C ASN A 611 40.17 -3.01 26.11
N LEU A 612 39.79 -1.81 25.64
CA LEU A 612 39.90 -1.41 24.24
C LEU A 612 40.85 -0.21 24.06
N VAL A 613 41.73 -0.30 23.06
CA VAL A 613 42.60 0.78 22.58
C VAL A 613 42.33 0.94 21.09
N VAL A 614 41.81 2.10 20.66
CA VAL A 614 41.55 2.41 19.26
C VAL A 614 42.65 3.34 18.74
N HIS A 615 43.41 2.87 17.74
CA HIS A 615 44.53 3.59 17.16
C HIS A 615 44.10 4.64 16.13
N LYS A 616 45.03 5.51 15.74
CA LYS A 616 44.82 6.57 14.75
C LYS A 616 44.43 5.97 13.39
N GLY A 617 43.29 6.38 12.83
CA GLY A 617 42.80 5.90 11.55
C GLY A 617 42.20 4.49 11.55
N ALA A 618 41.98 3.89 12.73
CA ALA A 618 41.49 2.52 12.83
C ALA A 618 40.09 2.32 12.22
N LEU A 619 39.21 3.31 12.38
CA LEU A 619 37.85 3.33 11.84
C LEU A 619 37.77 4.44 10.79
N THR A 620 37.88 4.08 9.50
CA THR A 620 37.97 5.04 8.38
C THR A 620 36.98 4.72 7.25
N ASN A 621 36.11 5.67 6.91
CA ASN A 621 35.11 5.54 5.84
C ASN A 621 34.22 4.30 6.02
N SER A 622 33.63 4.16 7.21
CA SER A 622 32.87 2.98 7.64
C SER A 622 31.47 3.36 8.14
N TYR A 623 30.52 2.43 8.00
CA TYR A 623 29.15 2.58 8.47
C TYR A 623 28.77 1.42 9.39
N PHE A 624 28.30 1.76 10.60
CA PHE A 624 27.87 0.80 11.61
C PHE A 624 26.37 0.95 11.90
N SER A 625 25.63 -0.14 11.83
CA SER A 625 24.24 -0.19 12.31
C SER A 625 24.20 -0.28 13.85
N LEU A 626 25.17 -0.97 14.46
CA LEU A 626 25.25 -1.10 15.93
C LEU A 626 26.71 -1.15 16.41
N VAL A 627 27.03 -0.29 17.38
CA VAL A 627 28.21 -0.43 18.24
C VAL A 627 27.74 -0.60 19.68
N SER A 628 28.12 -1.70 20.34
CA SER A 628 27.70 -2.00 21.72
C SER A 628 28.90 -2.28 22.61
N LEU A 629 29.01 -1.55 23.72
CA LEU A 629 30.08 -1.67 24.71
C LEU A 629 29.45 -2.00 26.08
N ALA A 630 29.70 -3.20 26.61
CA ALA A 630 29.18 -3.64 27.89
C ALA A 630 30.33 -4.07 28.82
N HIS A 631 30.35 -3.57 30.06
CA HIS A 631 31.41 -3.83 31.04
C HIS A 631 32.83 -3.62 30.46
N THR A 632 32.98 -2.62 29.59
CA THR A 632 34.16 -2.41 28.75
C THR A 632 34.92 -1.17 29.18
N ASN A 633 36.25 -1.25 29.18
CA ASN A 633 37.14 -0.14 29.50
C ASN A 633 37.83 0.34 28.22
N VAL A 634 37.27 1.35 27.55
CA VAL A 634 37.92 2.01 26.41
C VAL A 634 39.01 2.92 26.97
N ARG A 635 40.22 2.37 27.08
CA ARG A 635 41.40 3.02 27.70
C ARG A 635 41.84 4.25 26.91
N LYS A 636 41.72 4.21 25.58
CA LYS A 636 42.09 5.30 24.67
C LYS A 636 41.39 5.13 23.32
N VAL A 637 40.78 6.20 22.81
CA VAL A 637 40.54 6.41 21.38
C VAL A 637 41.49 7.51 20.92
N ALA A 638 42.49 7.19 20.09
CA ALA A 638 43.52 8.13 19.69
C ALA A 638 43.01 9.24 18.75
N LYS A 639 43.75 10.36 18.65
CA LYS A 639 43.54 11.42 17.65
C LYS A 639 43.30 10.85 16.25
N HIS A 640 42.21 11.29 15.62
CA HIS A 640 41.69 10.83 14.33
C HIS A 640 41.45 9.30 14.27
N GLY A 641 41.11 8.65 15.38
CA GLY A 641 40.75 7.23 15.42
C GLY A 641 39.48 6.91 14.64
N LEU A 642 38.51 7.84 14.60
CA LEU A 642 37.29 7.77 13.80
C LEU A 642 37.28 8.87 12.73
N PHE A 643 37.41 8.50 11.46
CA PHE A 643 37.41 9.43 10.33
C PHE A 643 36.34 9.05 9.30
N ASN A 644 35.39 9.95 9.05
CA ASN A 644 34.25 9.72 8.14
C ASN A 644 33.48 8.43 8.51
N VAL A 645 33.06 8.33 9.78
CA VAL A 645 32.34 7.17 10.33
C VAL A 645 30.90 7.56 10.65
N SER A 646 29.93 6.76 10.19
CA SER A 646 28.52 6.91 10.56
C SER A 646 28.08 5.73 11.43
N VAL A 647 27.40 6.01 12.54
CA VAL A 647 26.84 4.99 13.44
C VAL A 647 25.36 5.27 13.68
N ASP A 648 24.48 4.31 13.41
CA ASP A 648 23.04 4.48 13.69
C ASP A 648 22.76 4.42 15.20
N GLU A 649 23.35 3.43 15.88
CA GLU A 649 23.13 3.20 17.31
C GLU A 649 24.41 2.84 18.06
N LEU A 650 24.74 3.65 19.07
CA LEU A 650 25.79 3.40 20.06
C LEU A 650 25.16 3.06 21.41
N VAL A 651 25.39 1.84 21.90
CA VAL A 651 24.92 1.39 23.23
C VAL A 651 26.13 1.22 24.15
N VAL A 652 26.08 1.85 25.33
CA VAL A 652 27.15 1.78 26.33
C VAL A 652 26.55 1.45 27.70
N LYS A 653 27.00 0.36 28.32
CA LYS A 653 26.53 -0.10 29.64
C LYS A 653 27.69 -0.47 30.56
N ASN A 654 27.66 -0.04 31.82
CA ASN A 654 28.66 -0.36 32.86
C ASN A 654 30.12 -0.19 32.40
N SER A 655 30.39 0.81 31.56
CA SER A 655 31.65 0.95 30.84
C SER A 655 32.37 2.25 31.19
N ILE A 656 33.69 2.27 30.99
CA ILE A 656 34.53 3.46 31.13
C ILE A 656 35.01 3.84 29.73
N MET A 657 34.89 5.12 29.37
CA MET A 657 35.35 5.63 28.07
C MET A 657 36.35 6.76 28.24
N LYS A 658 37.50 6.68 27.57
CA LYS A 658 38.50 7.75 27.47
C LYS A 658 38.81 8.05 26.00
N TRP A 659 38.44 9.24 25.55
CA TRP A 659 38.64 9.70 24.17
C TRP A 659 39.73 10.78 24.10
N ASP A 660 40.44 10.85 22.98
CA ASP A 660 41.29 11.99 22.63
C ASP A 660 40.42 13.19 22.20
N PRO A 661 40.75 14.44 22.60
CA PRO A 661 40.00 15.63 22.20
C PRO A 661 39.83 15.81 20.68
N LEU A 662 40.64 15.14 19.86
CA LEU A 662 40.58 15.16 18.40
C LEU A 662 40.34 13.74 17.82
N ALA A 663 39.71 12.84 18.56
CA ALA A 663 39.44 11.47 18.15
C ALA A 663 38.54 11.34 16.89
N THR A 664 37.58 12.24 16.70
CA THR A 664 36.53 12.16 15.67
C THR A 664 36.67 13.24 14.61
N VAL A 665 36.61 12.87 13.32
CA VAL A 665 36.67 13.80 12.17
C VAL A 665 35.62 13.42 11.13
N ARG A 666 34.72 14.35 10.77
CA ARG A 666 33.63 14.14 9.78
C ARG A 666 32.73 12.92 10.08
N SER A 667 32.58 12.56 11.35
CA SER A 667 31.79 11.41 11.79
C SER A 667 30.42 11.84 12.33
N ARG A 668 29.47 10.90 12.44
CA ARG A 668 28.11 11.11 12.98
C ARG A 668 27.60 9.89 13.73
N ILE A 669 26.85 10.10 14.82
CA ILE A 669 26.15 9.07 15.57
C ILE A 669 24.67 9.49 15.68
N GLN A 670 23.75 8.71 15.10
CA GLN A 670 22.34 9.08 15.05
C GLN A 670 21.66 8.93 16.43
N ARG A 671 21.92 7.84 17.14
CA ARG A 671 21.43 7.58 18.50
C ARG A 671 22.55 7.05 19.39
N ALA A 672 22.64 7.56 20.61
CA ALA A 672 23.50 7.01 21.66
C ALA A 672 22.71 6.81 22.95
N SER A 673 22.83 5.64 23.57
CA SER A 673 22.23 5.28 24.85
C SER A 673 23.30 4.80 25.82
N ILE A 674 23.50 5.55 26.90
CA ILE A 674 24.59 5.35 27.86
C ILE A 674 24.01 5.15 29.25
N THR A 675 24.39 4.05 29.88
CA THR A 675 23.78 3.58 31.13
C THR A 675 24.87 3.14 32.11
N GLU A 676 24.77 3.55 33.37
CA GLU A 676 25.63 3.05 34.47
C GLU A 676 27.15 3.23 34.20
N SER A 677 27.53 4.23 33.39
CA SER A 677 28.86 4.32 32.78
C SER A 677 29.65 5.57 33.20
N LYS A 678 30.96 5.59 32.95
CA LYS A 678 31.85 6.72 33.23
C LYS A 678 32.40 7.31 31.93
N ILE A 679 32.12 8.59 31.67
CA ILE A 679 32.50 9.29 30.44
C ILE A 679 33.68 10.24 30.71
N GLY A 680 34.87 9.88 30.25
CA GLY A 680 36.10 10.67 30.30
C GLY A 680 36.43 11.33 28.95
N THR A 681 36.83 12.60 29.00
CA THR A 681 37.08 13.51 27.87
C THR A 681 35.84 13.73 26.97
N VAL A 682 35.28 14.94 27.02
CA VAL A 682 33.84 15.13 26.76
C VAL A 682 33.50 15.77 25.41
N THR A 683 34.41 16.54 24.81
CA THR A 683 34.03 17.51 23.77
C THR A 683 33.76 16.95 22.37
N SER A 684 34.67 16.15 21.80
CA SER A 684 34.66 15.85 20.36
C SER A 684 33.58 14.86 19.93
N TRP A 685 33.46 13.73 20.63
CA TRP A 685 32.55 12.67 20.22
C TRP A 685 31.08 12.93 20.64
N LEU A 686 30.81 13.86 21.57
CA LEU A 686 29.45 14.31 21.87
C LEU A 686 28.89 15.24 20.77
N GLN A 687 29.73 16.07 20.16
CA GLN A 687 29.35 16.99 19.08
C GLN A 687 28.84 16.29 17.81
N ILE A 688 29.14 14.99 17.65
CA ILE A 688 28.70 14.20 16.49
C ILE A 688 27.41 13.42 16.75
N ILE A 689 26.76 13.58 17.91
CA ILE A 689 25.55 12.84 18.30
C ILE A 689 24.27 13.67 18.07
N ASP A 690 23.30 13.13 17.33
CA ASP A 690 22.00 13.79 17.15
C ASP A 690 21.08 13.61 18.38
N ASN A 691 20.97 12.36 18.87
CA ASN A 691 20.08 11.97 19.96
C ASN A 691 20.88 11.24 21.05
N LEU A 692 21.02 11.84 22.23
CA LEU A 692 21.77 11.27 23.34
C LEU A 692 20.87 11.03 24.55
N ARG A 693 20.84 9.79 25.03
CA ARG A 693 20.30 9.40 26.33
C ARG A 693 21.44 8.97 27.24
N ILE A 694 21.54 9.60 28.42
CA ILE A 694 22.44 9.17 29.49
C ILE A 694 21.64 8.93 30.77
N THR A 695 21.81 7.78 31.42
CA THR A 695 21.18 7.49 32.71
C THR A 695 22.15 6.87 33.73
N SER A 696 21.98 7.21 35.00
CA SER A 696 22.75 6.63 36.13
C SER A 696 24.28 6.67 35.95
N SER A 697 24.81 7.67 35.24
CA SER A 697 26.20 7.72 34.77
C SER A 697 26.99 8.90 35.34
N VAL A 698 28.32 8.81 35.27
CA VAL A 698 29.24 9.87 35.73
C VAL A 698 29.95 10.52 34.55
N LEU A 699 29.83 11.84 34.42
CA LEU A 699 30.45 12.63 33.36
C LEU A 699 31.62 13.45 33.93
N PHE A 700 32.74 13.49 33.19
CA PHE A 700 33.94 14.23 33.55
C PHE A 700 33.79 15.76 33.50
N SER A 701 32.92 16.27 32.63
CA SER A 701 32.52 17.68 32.52
C SER A 701 31.19 17.82 31.78
N ALA A 702 30.62 19.03 31.77
CA ALA A 702 29.44 19.37 30.98
C ALA A 702 29.75 19.85 29.53
N LYS A 703 31.04 20.05 29.20
CA LYS A 703 31.48 20.77 27.99
C LYS A 703 31.12 19.96 26.73
N GLY A 704 30.21 20.48 25.91
CA GLY A 704 29.71 19.82 24.69
C GLY A 704 28.30 19.20 24.81
N LEU A 705 27.67 19.18 26.00
CA LEU A 705 26.28 18.75 26.12
C LEU A 705 25.30 19.73 25.43
N SER A 706 25.61 21.02 25.44
CA SER A 706 24.78 22.08 24.84
C SER A 706 24.74 22.07 23.31
N THR A 707 25.63 21.33 22.63
CA THR A 707 25.64 21.22 21.16
C THR A 707 24.73 20.09 20.63
N ILE A 708 24.12 19.31 21.52
CA ILE A 708 23.31 18.14 21.16
C ILE A 708 21.85 18.59 20.92
N ARG A 709 21.26 18.16 19.81
CA ARG A 709 19.87 18.53 19.44
C ARG A 709 18.84 17.94 20.41
N ASN A 710 18.93 16.64 20.67
CA ASN A 710 18.01 15.92 21.54
C ASN A 710 18.79 15.24 22.68
N LEU A 711 18.80 15.87 23.86
CA LEU A 711 19.51 15.40 25.04
C LEU A 711 18.54 14.97 26.15
N TYR A 712 18.69 13.74 26.63
CA TYR A 712 17.98 13.21 27.81
C TYR A 712 18.98 12.79 28.88
N LEU A 713 18.88 13.40 30.07
CA LEU A 713 19.68 13.08 31.24
C LEU A 713 18.76 12.64 32.39
N SER A 714 19.09 11.54 33.07
CA SER A 714 18.36 11.09 34.27
C SER A 714 19.33 10.47 35.28
N ASN A 715 19.28 10.92 36.54
CA ASN A 715 20.12 10.42 37.62
C ASN A 715 21.64 10.41 37.33
N ASN A 716 22.15 11.44 36.65
CA ASN A 716 23.58 11.52 36.29
C ASN A 716 24.35 12.43 37.24
N THR A 717 25.61 12.08 37.52
CA THR A 717 26.57 12.95 38.21
C THR A 717 27.46 13.61 37.17
N VAL A 718 27.45 14.95 37.11
CA VAL A 718 28.38 15.73 36.27
C VAL A 718 29.44 16.35 37.17
N LEU A 719 30.71 16.07 36.89
CA LEU A 719 31.84 16.59 37.65
C LEU A 719 32.48 17.82 36.96
N CYS A 720 33.36 18.50 37.69
CA CYS A 720 34.21 19.57 37.20
C CYS A 720 35.68 19.14 37.33
N CYS A 721 36.15 18.31 36.40
CA CYS A 721 37.49 17.70 36.51
C CYS A 721 38.62 18.54 35.91
N CYS A 722 38.32 19.39 34.92
CA CYS A 722 39.22 20.40 34.37
C CYS A 722 38.47 21.72 34.29
N GLY A 723 39.07 22.80 34.74
CA GLY A 723 38.49 24.14 34.69
C GLY A 723 39.55 25.20 34.42
N GLU A 724 39.19 26.19 33.61
CA GLU A 724 39.96 27.43 33.44
C GLU A 724 39.37 28.53 34.35
N SER A 725 40.13 29.61 34.55
CA SER A 725 39.78 30.69 35.50
C SER A 725 38.53 31.51 35.13
N THR A 726 37.98 31.31 33.93
CA THR A 726 36.83 32.02 33.36
C THR A 726 35.55 31.19 33.29
N ASP A 727 35.60 29.88 33.58
CA ASP A 727 34.45 28.97 33.46
C ASP A 727 33.62 28.90 34.75
N TYR A 728 32.31 28.61 34.63
CA TYR A 728 31.38 28.44 35.77
C TYR A 728 31.66 27.19 36.64
N CYS A 729 32.80 26.53 36.43
CA CYS A 729 33.11 25.15 36.86
C CYS A 729 34.47 25.13 37.58
N LYS A 730 34.49 25.42 38.89
CA LYS A 730 35.72 25.53 39.69
C LYS A 730 36.22 24.16 40.17
N THR A 731 37.47 23.85 39.85
CA THR A 731 38.24 22.68 40.31
C THR A 731 38.85 22.94 41.69
N ASP A 732 38.20 22.47 42.76
CA ASP A 732 38.78 22.45 44.11
C ASP A 732 39.44 21.09 44.45
N LYS A 733 40.10 20.99 45.61
CA LYS A 733 40.76 19.75 46.08
C LYS A 733 39.78 18.58 46.31
N SER A 734 38.50 18.86 46.57
CA SER A 734 37.46 17.84 46.76
C SER A 734 36.95 17.30 45.42
N MET A 735 36.72 18.18 44.44
CA MET A 735 36.40 17.80 43.07
C MET A 735 37.54 17.03 42.42
N LEU A 736 38.79 17.45 42.62
CA LEU A 736 39.96 16.70 42.12
C LEU A 736 39.96 15.26 42.66
N LYS A 737 39.73 15.06 43.98
CA LYS A 737 39.60 13.73 44.59
C LYS A 737 38.46 12.91 43.98
N LYS A 738 37.27 13.50 43.77
CA LYS A 738 36.13 12.83 43.13
C LYS A 738 36.47 12.41 41.69
N CYS A 739 37.11 13.28 40.93
CA CYS A 739 37.56 12.98 39.58
C CYS A 739 38.59 11.84 39.54
N THR A 740 39.58 11.85 40.45
CA THR A 740 40.57 10.75 40.56
C THR A 740 39.91 9.43 40.94
N PHE A 741 38.94 9.45 41.87
CA PHE A 741 38.16 8.27 42.25
C PHE A 741 37.35 7.68 41.08
N HIS A 742 36.72 8.51 40.25
CA HIS A 742 35.93 8.02 39.12
C HIS A 742 36.77 7.62 37.91
N PHE A 743 37.85 8.36 37.58
CA PHE A 743 38.57 8.26 36.31
C PHE A 743 40.04 7.80 36.40
N GLY A 744 40.59 7.63 37.61
CA GLY A 744 42.01 7.34 37.84
C GLY A 744 42.88 8.59 37.71
N GLU A 745 44.15 8.44 37.35
CA GLU A 745 44.93 9.60 36.88
C GLU A 745 44.37 10.12 35.55
N PHE A 746 44.27 11.44 35.43
CA PHE A 746 43.80 12.16 34.26
C PHE A 746 44.62 13.42 34.04
N VAL A 747 44.82 13.79 32.78
CA VAL A 747 45.53 15.02 32.37
C VAL A 747 44.51 16.01 31.84
N CYS A 748 44.56 17.24 32.35
CA CYS A 748 43.86 18.38 31.75
C CYS A 748 44.78 19.01 30.71
N ASP A 749 44.59 18.68 29.43
CA ASP A 749 45.41 19.23 28.33
C ASP A 749 45.15 20.72 28.12
N ALA A 750 46.14 21.56 28.46
CA ALA A 750 46.07 23.01 28.38
C ALA A 750 46.41 23.60 26.98
N SER A 751 46.20 22.85 25.89
CA SER A 751 46.91 23.13 24.62
C SER A 751 46.12 22.92 23.31
N THR A 752 44.79 23.07 23.28
CA THR A 752 44.00 22.94 22.02
C THR A 752 43.05 24.09 21.65
N GLU A 753 42.97 25.20 22.41
CA GLU A 753 42.02 26.31 22.14
C GLU A 753 42.55 27.41 21.18
N LYS A 754 43.25 27.04 20.10
CA LYS A 754 43.58 27.94 18.97
C LYS A 754 43.29 27.28 17.63
N GLY A 755 42.02 27.03 17.33
CA GLY A 755 41.70 26.23 16.14
C GLY A 755 40.24 26.07 15.68
N SER A 756 39.29 26.94 16.01
CA SER A 756 38.02 26.99 15.27
C SER A 756 37.38 28.39 15.29
N THR A 757 37.30 29.03 14.12
CA THR A 757 36.48 30.22 13.90
C THR A 757 35.00 29.81 13.84
N GLY A 758 34.19 30.36 14.74
CA GLY A 758 32.78 29.99 14.87
C GLY A 758 31.91 30.47 13.70
N ILE A 759 30.99 29.61 13.27
CA ILE A 759 29.83 29.98 12.44
C ILE A 759 28.71 30.44 13.40
N PRO A 760 27.97 31.53 13.11
CA PRO A 760 27.00 32.09 14.06
C PRO A 760 25.85 31.12 14.36
N SER A 761 25.52 31.01 15.66
CA SER A 761 24.44 30.19 16.18
C SER A 761 23.07 30.83 15.94
N VAL A 762 22.15 30.07 15.34
CA VAL A 762 20.72 30.41 15.32
C VAL A 762 20.11 30.06 16.67
N LEU A 763 19.45 31.02 17.32
CA LEU A 763 18.68 30.77 18.53
C LEU A 763 17.53 29.80 18.23
N ILE A 764 17.53 28.62 18.88
CA ILE A 764 16.38 27.72 18.93
C ILE A 764 16.02 27.55 20.41
N VAL A 765 14.76 27.85 20.74
CA VAL A 765 14.24 27.75 22.11
C VAL A 765 14.05 26.27 22.47
N ILE A 766 14.81 25.80 23.46
CA ILE A 766 14.69 24.45 24.02
C ILE A 766 13.80 24.51 25.27
N SER A 767 12.80 23.64 25.37
CA SER A 767 12.02 23.45 26.60
C SER A 767 12.83 22.64 27.63
N LEU A 768 13.56 23.35 28.48
CA LEU A 768 14.34 22.76 29.57
C LEU A 768 13.45 22.50 30.80
N THR A 769 12.96 21.27 30.96
CA THR A 769 12.39 20.82 32.24
C THR A 769 13.52 20.49 33.22
N PHE A 770 14.03 21.50 33.91
CA PHE A 770 14.89 21.32 35.07
C PHE A 770 14.06 20.95 36.31
N THR A 771 14.13 19.71 36.76
CA THR A 771 13.91 19.39 38.18
C THR A 771 15.20 19.64 38.96
N VAL A 772 15.40 20.88 39.39
CA VAL A 772 16.44 21.20 40.39
C VAL A 772 16.00 20.59 41.73
N ILE A 773 16.50 19.40 42.05
CA ILE A 773 16.43 18.87 43.41
C ILE A 773 17.52 19.58 44.23
N SER A 774 17.15 20.73 44.78
CA SER A 774 17.90 21.34 45.87
C SER A 774 17.74 20.47 47.11
N ILE A 775 18.78 19.74 47.50
CA ILE A 775 18.94 19.26 48.87
C ILE A 775 20.19 19.94 49.42
N ILE A 776 19.95 20.96 50.23
CA ILE A 776 20.93 21.58 51.13
C ILE A 776 20.54 21.15 52.55
N SER A 777 21.56 20.83 53.36
CA SER A 777 21.49 20.36 54.75
C SER A 777 20.95 18.93 54.93
N ILE A 778 21.59 18.05 55.71
CA ILE A 778 22.75 18.20 56.63
C ILE A 778 23.90 17.30 56.18
#